data_AF-A0A7C5QMS5-F1
#
_entry.id   AF-A0A7C5QMS5-F1
#
_cell.length_a   1.000
_cell.length_b   1.000
_cell.length_c   1.000
_cell.angle_alpha   90.00
_cell.angle_beta   90.00
_cell.angle_gamma   90.00
#
_symmetry.space_group_name_H-M   'P 1'
#
loop_
_entity.id
_entity.type
_entity.pdbx_description
1 polymer ?
#
loop_
_entity_poly.entity_id
_entity_poly.type
_entity_poly.pdbx_seq_one_letter_code
_entity_poly.pdbx_strand_id
1 'polypeptide(L)'
;MRSVLRNPWTERSIKFVLVPALLLCGLWLPPVSLGVRLFHIDLPQVTANGGAVSTPGGGRLTVAPGALSGQMRLRLRSVELSDKQAGQGDAAKAIQAVPANLQLLGPLYFLDAYGSRPKEAAFDAPLPGGLPSTDGLDVYAWDGKAWHWVPSRPQADGTQVEATLTSLPRALAVVQVQPQALAVGVGAPDMAAVNAAPLDMAAELYISGLSLAESGAVNGEITLSAAPDSLSVLPVLSNRVEGVARSDWVANLFGDSQARANHVRAIVDAVNKGGYKGLSLEYAGLDQTLRDSFAAFVDQLAAELHKAGKTLAVRVDQPKLNADGTWDTLGYDWPALGRAADILRVPAMADPAAYAAGGAMESCLRELTREVDRQKVQLVIDANATEQAGDTRRSLVYGDALSLASQAPVAEGGNLVLPGAKLAVQLPQMGSGLKEDAASGYTYFAFKDSTGVEHRVVVENATSVGKKLALAQQFALHGVALDNLAGTANDAHIWETVRVARTPSGRGGDVSAQRAAARYTVAWRVESKDGKVVDQGTAPADSPELSWTAAKEPGEYTITLAISEDGGKTTLGTPAKLAVNIPTPTPSPTPKPTATPTPKPAAPAAPEAPAAPAPSGGGSFGYGIQVDMITDGNHARVLDHVQALGFSWIKQQVEWFRYNPAPGQYDWGPLDGIANDASARGIKVMFSVCKAPAWARPGDDDKSVAGPPADPGTYAEFMKQMAAHFKGRVQAYEIWNEQNLWYEWGGRGHRLSAAKYVELLRAAYGAIKSVDPSVIVISGAPTPTGFNDGDTAIDDQQYLRQMYDAGLKYVCDAVGAHPSGFNNPPDADWRTYRDPANSFQAVGHPSWFFRGTMEGYRNIMIAYGDGNKRIWPTEFGWASVDGLGVRPASGYEYAADNTAAEQAQYIVRAYEMGRNWGFVGTMFLWNLNFAPICGPADEKAAFGIVDPGWGARPAFSALAGMPK
;
A
#
# COMPACT_ATOMS: atom_id res chain seq x y z
N MET A 1 16.29 -85.81 64.98
CA MET A 1 15.40 -84.92 64.20
C MET A 1 13.90 -85.07 64.48
N ARG A 2 13.39 -86.22 64.98
CA ARG A 2 11.95 -86.39 65.30
C ARG A 2 11.47 -85.77 66.64
N SER A 3 12.35 -85.27 67.52
CA SER A 3 11.96 -84.72 68.84
C SER A 3 11.81 -83.19 68.91
N VAL A 4 12.25 -82.44 67.89
CA VAL A 4 12.15 -80.97 67.86
C VAL A 4 10.76 -80.49 67.36
N LEU A 5 9.99 -81.38 66.71
CA LEU A 5 8.70 -81.06 66.09
C LEU A 5 7.47 -81.30 66.98
N ARG A 6 7.64 -81.64 68.27
CA ARG A 6 6.53 -81.88 69.22
C ARG A 6 6.44 -80.85 70.36
N ASN A 7 7.15 -79.73 70.25
CA ASN A 7 6.95 -78.61 71.16
C ASN A 7 5.79 -77.74 70.61
N PRO A 8 4.70 -77.52 71.38
CA PRO A 8 3.56 -76.72 70.94
C PRO A 8 3.94 -75.27 70.57
N TRP A 9 5.04 -74.75 71.10
CA TRP A 9 5.61 -73.47 70.66
C TRP A 9 6.20 -73.55 69.25
N THR A 10 6.93 -74.61 68.91
CA THR A 10 7.49 -74.80 67.56
C THR A 10 6.40 -75.02 66.52
N GLU A 11 5.34 -75.78 66.85
CA GLU A 11 4.19 -75.98 65.95
C GLU A 11 3.41 -74.66 65.71
N ARG A 12 3.18 -73.87 66.77
CA ARG A 12 2.59 -72.53 66.64
C ARG A 12 3.47 -71.59 65.83
N SER A 13 4.78 -71.59 66.05
CA SER A 13 5.72 -70.78 65.26
C SER A 13 5.74 -71.20 63.79
N ILE A 14 5.67 -72.49 63.48
CA ILE A 14 5.60 -72.95 62.08
C ILE A 14 4.26 -72.53 61.45
N LYS A 15 3.12 -72.78 62.10
CA LYS A 15 1.79 -72.51 61.53
C LYS A 15 1.42 -71.02 61.45
N PHE A 16 1.79 -70.23 62.45
CA PHE A 16 1.36 -68.83 62.57
C PHE A 16 2.46 -67.81 62.22
N VAL A 17 3.73 -68.24 62.09
CA VAL A 17 4.84 -67.35 61.71
C VAL A 17 5.50 -67.81 60.42
N LEU A 18 6.02 -69.04 60.37
CA LEU A 18 6.81 -69.52 59.22
C LEU A 18 5.96 -69.72 57.96
N VAL A 19 4.79 -70.37 58.06
CA VAL A 19 3.90 -70.61 56.91
C VAL A 19 3.36 -69.29 56.34
N PRO A 20 2.83 -68.34 57.14
CA PRO A 20 2.46 -67.02 56.64
C PRO A 20 3.65 -66.24 56.06
N ALA A 21 4.82 -66.32 56.68
CA ALA A 21 6.03 -65.67 56.14
C ALA A 21 6.46 -66.27 54.80
N LEU A 22 6.44 -67.60 54.64
CA LEU A 22 6.75 -68.27 53.38
C LEU A 22 5.68 -68.00 52.31
N LEU A 23 4.39 -67.90 52.68
CA LEU A 23 3.32 -67.49 51.76
C LEU A 23 3.49 -66.04 51.31
N LEU A 24 3.82 -65.13 52.24
CA LEU A 24 4.15 -63.74 51.93
C LEU A 24 5.37 -63.66 51.01
N CYS A 25 6.46 -64.40 51.30
CA CYS A 25 7.62 -64.50 50.41
C CYS A 25 7.25 -65.09 49.04
N GLY A 26 6.35 -66.07 49.00
CA GLY A 26 5.82 -66.66 47.77
C GLY A 26 5.10 -65.66 46.88
N LEU A 27 4.45 -64.63 47.44
CA LEU A 27 3.85 -63.55 46.66
C LEU A 27 4.91 -62.72 45.90
N TRP A 28 6.13 -62.61 46.41
CA TRP A 28 7.23 -61.90 45.75
C TRP A 28 7.93 -62.71 44.66
N LEU A 29 7.67 -64.02 44.58
CA LEU A 29 8.26 -64.95 43.60
C LEU A 29 7.31 -65.25 42.42
N PRO A 30 7.82 -65.71 41.27
CA PRO A 30 6.97 -66.13 40.14
C PRO A 30 6.01 -67.26 40.55
N PRO A 31 4.75 -67.28 40.05
CA PRO A 31 4.17 -66.39 39.02
C PRO A 31 3.51 -65.11 39.57
N VAL A 32 3.49 -64.90 40.89
CA VAL A 32 2.79 -63.77 41.51
C VAL A 32 3.61 -62.48 41.35
N SER A 33 4.90 -62.52 41.67
CA SER A 33 5.85 -61.42 41.47
C SER A 33 5.30 -60.05 41.91
N LEU A 34 4.78 -59.97 43.13
CA LEU A 34 4.05 -58.80 43.65
C LEU A 34 4.84 -57.49 43.48
N GLY A 35 6.16 -57.51 43.64
CA GLY A 35 7.02 -56.35 43.42
C GLY A 35 7.01 -55.81 41.98
N VAL A 36 6.98 -56.70 40.99
CA VAL A 36 6.86 -56.36 39.56
C VAL A 36 5.45 -55.80 39.27
N ARG A 37 4.41 -56.44 39.83
CA ARG A 37 3.02 -56.05 39.56
C ARG A 37 2.59 -54.75 40.23
N LEU A 38 3.05 -54.49 41.45
CA LEU A 38 2.65 -53.30 42.22
C LEU A 38 3.62 -52.13 42.08
N PHE A 39 4.92 -52.39 41.91
CA PHE A 39 5.95 -51.36 41.96
C PHE A 39 6.81 -51.29 40.70
N HIS A 40 6.58 -52.16 39.71
CA HIS A 40 7.29 -52.16 38.43
C HIS A 40 8.82 -52.14 38.60
N ILE A 41 9.34 -52.88 39.59
CA ILE A 41 10.77 -52.91 39.94
C ILE A 41 11.66 -53.46 38.81
N ASP A 42 11.05 -54.15 37.85
CA ASP A 42 11.66 -54.66 36.62
C ASP A 42 11.96 -53.57 35.59
N LEU A 43 11.35 -52.39 35.71
CA LEU A 43 11.56 -51.28 34.79
C LEU A 43 12.70 -50.36 35.24
N PRO A 44 13.45 -49.75 34.32
CA PRO A 44 14.41 -48.69 34.63
C PRO A 44 13.80 -47.56 35.46
N GLN A 45 14.55 -47.08 36.45
CA GLN A 45 14.15 -45.95 37.29
C GLN A 45 14.79 -44.65 36.79
N VAL A 46 13.95 -43.63 36.59
CA VAL A 46 14.33 -42.24 36.34
C VAL A 46 14.10 -41.44 37.62
N THR A 47 15.02 -40.55 37.96
CA THR A 47 14.96 -39.73 39.19
C THR A 47 15.11 -38.25 38.88
N ALA A 48 15.15 -37.39 39.89
CA ALA A 48 15.45 -35.97 39.73
C ALA A 48 16.81 -35.69 39.05
N ASN A 49 17.75 -36.64 39.05
CA ASN A 49 19.02 -36.53 38.33
C ASN A 49 18.90 -36.86 36.82
N GLY A 50 17.69 -37.08 36.32
CA GLY A 50 17.44 -37.48 34.94
C GLY A 50 17.56 -38.98 34.69
N GLY A 51 17.48 -39.38 33.42
CA GLY A 51 17.60 -40.75 32.97
C GLY A 51 17.13 -40.94 31.53
N ALA A 52 17.45 -42.08 30.92
CA ALA A 52 17.03 -42.39 29.56
C ALA A 52 16.66 -43.88 29.40
N VAL A 53 15.78 -44.16 28.45
CA VAL A 53 15.43 -45.52 28.01
C VAL A 53 15.50 -45.59 26.49
N SER A 54 15.89 -46.75 25.96
CA SER A 54 16.03 -46.96 24.52
C SER A 54 15.40 -48.27 24.07
N THR A 55 15.03 -48.31 22.81
CA THR A 55 14.60 -49.53 22.10
C THR A 55 15.77 -50.14 21.33
N PRO A 56 15.76 -51.45 21.05
CA PRO A 56 16.77 -52.08 20.19
C PRO A 56 16.85 -51.44 18.79
N GLY A 57 15.74 -50.90 18.29
CA GLY A 57 15.64 -50.20 17.01
C GLY A 57 16.05 -48.72 17.06
N GLY A 58 16.79 -48.28 18.08
CA GLY A 58 17.40 -46.94 18.12
C GLY A 58 16.52 -45.81 18.67
N GLY A 59 15.21 -46.00 18.83
CA GLY A 59 14.36 -45.00 19.47
C GLY A 59 14.72 -44.81 20.95
N ARG A 60 14.82 -43.56 21.41
CA ARG A 60 15.28 -43.19 22.75
C ARG A 60 14.38 -42.13 23.37
N LEU A 61 14.10 -42.25 24.66
CA LEU A 61 13.46 -41.20 25.46
C LEU A 61 14.41 -40.77 26.57
N THR A 62 14.65 -39.47 26.69
CA THR A 62 15.55 -38.87 27.67
C THR A 62 14.79 -37.87 28.54
N VAL A 63 14.95 -37.97 29.86
CA VAL A 63 14.47 -37.00 30.84
C VAL A 63 15.67 -36.27 31.43
N ALA A 64 15.72 -34.96 31.25
CA ALA A 64 16.81 -34.13 31.74
C ALA A 64 16.83 -34.06 33.28
N PRO A 65 18.00 -33.83 33.91
CA PRO A 65 18.08 -33.52 35.34
C PRO A 65 17.19 -32.32 35.69
N GLY A 66 16.45 -32.40 36.81
CA GLY A 66 15.54 -31.36 37.27
C GLY A 66 14.15 -31.34 36.62
N ALA A 67 13.95 -32.03 35.49
CA ALA A 67 12.64 -32.13 34.83
C ALA A 67 11.62 -32.97 35.61
N LEU A 68 12.07 -33.76 36.59
CA LEU A 68 11.26 -34.65 37.43
C LEU A 68 11.46 -34.35 38.91
N SER A 69 10.39 -34.11 39.67
CA SER A 69 10.47 -33.80 41.11
C SER A 69 10.47 -35.04 42.02
N GLY A 70 10.32 -36.23 41.46
CA GLY A 70 10.19 -37.50 42.19
C GLY A 70 10.90 -38.66 41.49
N GLN A 71 10.28 -39.83 41.52
CA GLN A 71 10.77 -41.03 40.83
C GLN A 71 9.72 -41.52 39.83
N MET A 72 10.21 -42.04 38.72
CA MET A 72 9.40 -42.64 37.66
C MET A 72 10.03 -43.96 37.23
N ARG A 73 9.20 -44.97 37.00
CA ARG A 73 9.59 -46.21 36.31
C ARG A 73 9.12 -46.10 34.87
N LEU A 74 10.04 -46.29 33.91
CA LEU A 74 9.81 -45.95 32.52
C LEU A 74 10.23 -47.10 31.60
N ARG A 75 9.41 -47.38 30.60
CA ARG A 75 9.74 -48.29 29.48
C ARG A 75 9.33 -47.65 28.16
N LEU A 76 10.22 -47.74 27.18
CA LEU A 76 9.95 -47.44 25.78
C LEU A 76 9.98 -48.76 25.01
N ARG A 77 8.94 -49.05 24.23
CA ARG A 77 8.85 -50.23 23.36
C ARG A 77 8.51 -49.81 21.95
N SER A 78 9.11 -50.43 20.95
CA SER A 78 8.75 -50.26 19.54
C SER A 78 7.86 -51.40 19.05
N VAL A 79 6.89 -51.11 18.19
CA VAL A 79 6.04 -52.08 17.51
C VAL A 79 6.16 -51.84 16.01
N GLU A 80 6.72 -52.81 15.28
CA GLU A 80 6.84 -52.72 13.83
C GLU A 80 5.46 -52.86 13.16
N LEU A 81 5.22 -52.12 12.09
CA LEU A 81 3.92 -52.17 11.39
C LEU A 81 3.67 -53.52 10.71
N SER A 82 4.73 -54.26 10.41
CA SER A 82 4.67 -55.62 9.86
C SER A 82 4.44 -56.70 10.93
N ASP A 83 4.59 -56.37 12.22
CA ASP A 83 4.44 -57.35 13.30
C ASP A 83 2.97 -57.76 13.48
N LYS A 84 2.76 -59.03 13.82
CA LYS A 84 1.42 -59.53 14.19
C LYS A 84 0.79 -58.75 15.36
N GLN A 85 1.61 -58.17 16.24
CA GLN A 85 1.16 -57.36 17.37
C GLN A 85 0.58 -56.01 16.95
N ALA A 86 0.94 -55.48 15.78
CA ALA A 86 0.37 -54.25 15.24
C ALA A 86 -1.16 -54.36 15.05
N GLY A 87 -1.67 -55.57 14.79
CA GLY A 87 -3.11 -55.84 14.66
C GLY A 87 -3.87 -56.05 15.97
N GLN A 88 -3.26 -55.82 17.14
CA GLN A 88 -3.88 -56.09 18.45
C GLN A 88 -3.78 -54.90 19.43
N GLY A 89 -4.71 -54.86 20.39
CA GLY A 89 -4.63 -53.97 21.55
C GLY A 89 -4.54 -52.48 21.21
N ASP A 90 -3.70 -51.76 21.96
CA ASP A 90 -3.49 -50.32 21.76
C ASP A 90 -2.73 -49.99 20.47
N ALA A 91 -1.94 -50.92 19.92
CA ALA A 91 -1.27 -50.75 18.62
C ALA A 91 -2.29 -50.66 17.49
N ALA A 92 -3.26 -51.57 17.44
CA ALA A 92 -4.33 -51.53 16.43
C ALA A 92 -5.14 -50.22 16.49
N LYS A 93 -5.46 -49.76 17.70
CA LYS A 93 -6.19 -48.50 17.91
C LYS A 93 -5.38 -47.28 17.45
N ALA A 94 -4.09 -47.25 17.80
CA ALA A 94 -3.20 -46.17 17.39
C ALA A 94 -3.09 -46.10 15.86
N ILE A 95 -2.90 -47.25 15.19
CA ILE A 95 -2.84 -47.35 13.73
C ILE A 95 -4.15 -46.91 13.09
N GLN A 96 -5.30 -47.37 13.61
CA GLN A 96 -6.62 -46.99 13.10
C GLN A 96 -6.90 -45.49 13.27
N ALA A 97 -6.32 -44.86 14.29
CA ALA A 97 -6.49 -43.44 14.57
C ALA A 97 -5.55 -42.53 13.75
N VAL A 98 -4.59 -43.08 13.00
CA VAL A 98 -3.67 -42.27 12.19
C VAL A 98 -4.45 -41.48 11.14
N PRO A 99 -4.33 -40.13 11.11
CA PRO A 99 -4.97 -39.31 10.10
C PRO A 99 -4.54 -39.71 8.67
N ALA A 100 -5.46 -39.59 7.71
CA ALA A 100 -5.25 -40.06 6.34
C ALA A 100 -4.10 -39.36 5.59
N ASN A 101 -3.69 -38.17 6.03
CA ASN A 101 -2.56 -37.42 5.51
C ASN A 101 -1.22 -37.76 6.19
N LEU A 102 -1.19 -38.64 7.19
CA LEU A 102 0.07 -39.03 7.84
C LEU A 102 0.51 -40.39 7.32
N GLN A 103 1.72 -40.44 6.76
CA GLN A 103 2.37 -41.69 6.40
C GLN A 103 3.40 -42.05 7.48
N LEU A 104 3.23 -43.19 8.14
CA LEU A 104 4.20 -43.69 9.13
C LEU A 104 5.52 -44.08 8.44
N LEU A 105 6.66 -43.63 8.97
CA LEU A 105 7.99 -43.89 8.41
C LEU A 105 8.79 -44.98 9.14
N GLY A 106 8.21 -45.58 10.19
CA GLY A 106 8.86 -46.58 11.03
C GLY A 106 7.90 -47.20 12.03
N PRO A 107 8.42 -47.81 13.12
CA PRO A 107 7.58 -48.42 14.15
C PRO A 107 6.82 -47.37 14.97
N LEU A 108 5.80 -47.83 15.68
CA LEU A 108 5.15 -47.05 16.73
C LEU A 108 5.91 -47.23 18.05
N TYR A 109 6.17 -46.14 18.75
CA TYR A 109 6.90 -46.14 20.02
C TYR A 109 5.94 -45.95 21.19
N PHE A 110 5.68 -47.00 21.98
CA PHE A 110 4.79 -46.94 23.13
C PHE A 110 5.55 -46.69 24.43
N LEU A 111 4.95 -45.85 25.28
CA LEU A 111 5.51 -45.43 26.56
C LEU A 111 4.69 -46.00 27.71
N ASP A 112 5.33 -46.78 28.58
CA ASP A 112 4.78 -47.17 29.87
C ASP A 112 5.52 -46.43 30.97
N ALA A 113 4.81 -45.59 31.72
CA ALA A 113 5.39 -44.76 32.77
C ALA A 113 4.54 -44.80 34.04
N TYR A 114 5.20 -45.07 35.17
CA TYR A 114 4.59 -45.22 36.48
C TYR A 114 5.30 -44.33 37.51
N GLY A 115 4.53 -43.58 38.29
CA GLY A 115 5.06 -42.62 39.27
C GLY A 115 4.92 -41.16 38.83
N SER A 116 5.85 -40.31 39.26
CA SER A 116 5.84 -38.88 38.94
C SER A 116 6.02 -38.66 37.43
N ARG A 117 5.37 -37.63 36.87
CA ARG A 117 5.51 -37.26 35.46
C ARG A 117 6.53 -36.12 35.32
N PRO A 118 7.44 -36.18 34.33
CA PRO A 118 8.36 -35.09 34.09
C PRO A 118 7.62 -33.89 33.46
N LYS A 119 8.14 -32.69 33.66
CA LYS A 119 7.67 -31.46 33.01
C LYS A 119 8.03 -31.44 31.51
N GLU A 120 9.14 -32.08 31.16
CA GLU A 120 9.62 -32.18 29.79
C GLU A 120 10.43 -33.48 29.58
N ALA A 121 10.45 -33.96 28.34
CA ALA A 121 11.31 -35.06 27.90
C ALA A 121 11.71 -34.86 26.43
N ALA A 122 12.85 -35.42 26.03
CA ALA A 122 13.29 -35.46 24.63
C ALA A 122 13.08 -36.88 24.08
N PHE A 123 12.62 -36.97 22.84
CA PHE A 123 12.47 -38.22 22.11
C PHE A 123 13.31 -38.20 20.84
N ASP A 124 14.15 -39.21 20.66
CA ASP A 124 14.95 -39.41 19.45
C ASP A 124 14.48 -40.68 18.74
N ALA A 125 14.38 -40.64 17.40
CA ALA A 125 14.11 -41.82 16.59
C ALA A 125 14.90 -41.82 15.28
N PRO A 126 15.33 -42.98 14.79
CA PRO A 126 16.01 -43.09 13.51
C PRO A 126 15.08 -42.76 12.34
N LEU A 127 15.66 -42.14 11.32
CA LEU A 127 15.02 -41.91 10.04
C LEU A 127 15.40 -43.00 9.03
N PRO A 128 14.45 -43.45 8.19
CA PRO A 128 14.77 -44.39 7.13
C PRO A 128 15.73 -43.75 6.12
N GLY A 129 16.70 -44.53 5.64
CA GLY A 129 17.63 -44.07 4.61
C GLY A 129 16.92 -43.83 3.27
N GLY A 130 17.36 -42.80 2.54
CA GLY A 130 16.86 -42.51 1.18
C GLY A 130 15.55 -41.71 1.13
N LEU A 131 15.19 -41.00 2.20
CA LEU A 131 14.07 -40.04 2.15
C LEU A 131 14.32 -38.95 1.10
N PRO A 132 13.35 -38.64 0.24
CA PRO A 132 13.52 -37.65 -0.83
C PRO A 132 13.64 -36.22 -0.30
N SER A 133 12.99 -35.91 0.83
CA SER A 133 13.08 -34.63 1.53
C SER A 133 12.67 -34.81 3.00
N THR A 134 13.13 -33.91 3.87
CA THR A 134 12.70 -33.80 5.28
C THR A 134 11.69 -32.67 5.50
N ASP A 135 11.27 -31.95 4.47
CA ASP A 135 10.36 -30.80 4.61
C ASP A 135 8.98 -31.20 5.15
N GLY A 136 8.53 -32.43 4.88
CA GLY A 136 7.29 -33.01 5.41
C GLY A 136 7.46 -33.93 6.61
N LEU A 137 8.64 -33.95 7.24
CA LEU A 137 8.94 -34.83 8.37
C LEU A 137 8.46 -34.23 9.69
N ASP A 138 7.62 -34.95 10.43
CA ASP A 138 7.16 -34.56 11.77
C ASP A 138 7.16 -35.76 12.74
N VAL A 139 7.06 -35.46 14.04
CA VAL A 139 6.73 -36.42 15.09
C VAL A 139 5.32 -36.14 15.62
N TYR A 140 4.51 -37.19 15.74
CA TYR A 140 3.17 -37.11 16.32
C TYR A 140 3.09 -37.97 17.60
N ALA A 141 2.34 -37.48 18.58
CA ALA A 141 2.06 -38.11 19.85
C ALA A 141 0.61 -38.57 19.95
N TRP A 142 0.39 -39.84 20.29
CA TRP A 142 -0.93 -40.40 20.52
C TRP A 142 -1.28 -40.40 22.00
N ASP A 143 -2.42 -39.81 22.35
CA ASP A 143 -2.91 -39.72 23.74
C ASP A 143 -3.80 -40.91 24.17
N GLY A 144 -4.05 -41.85 23.27
CA GLY A 144 -4.99 -42.97 23.44
C GLY A 144 -6.30 -42.80 22.66
N LYS A 145 -6.53 -41.62 22.07
CA LYS A 145 -7.69 -41.29 21.24
C LYS A 145 -7.26 -40.68 19.92
N ALA A 146 -6.43 -39.64 19.95
CA ALA A 146 -6.03 -38.87 18.77
C ALA A 146 -4.51 -38.68 18.72
N TRP A 147 -4.01 -38.45 17.51
CA TRP A 147 -2.63 -38.07 17.26
C TRP A 147 -2.52 -36.55 17.24
N HIS A 148 -1.51 -36.02 17.92
CA HIS A 148 -1.23 -34.59 18.03
C HIS A 148 0.19 -34.32 17.55
N TRP A 149 0.37 -33.23 16.81
CA TRP A 149 1.70 -32.80 16.36
C TRP A 149 2.59 -32.43 17.56
N VAL A 150 3.90 -32.68 17.43
CA VAL A 150 4.92 -32.36 18.42
C VAL A 150 6.06 -31.60 17.75
N PRO A 151 6.59 -30.53 18.37
CA PRO A 151 7.80 -29.86 17.89
C PRO A 151 8.93 -30.85 17.70
N SER A 152 9.49 -30.89 16.50
CA SER A 152 10.49 -31.88 16.13
C SER A 152 11.41 -31.37 15.02
N ARG A 153 12.65 -31.88 15.00
CA ARG A 153 13.65 -31.51 14.00
C ARG A 153 14.58 -32.67 13.66
N PRO A 154 14.96 -32.84 12.38
CA PRO A 154 16.06 -33.72 12.02
C PRO A 154 17.36 -33.28 12.70
N GLN A 155 18.16 -34.24 13.17
CA GLN A 155 19.53 -33.98 13.59
C GLN A 155 20.41 -33.58 12.39
N ALA A 156 21.53 -32.93 12.65
CA ALA A 156 22.41 -32.37 11.62
C ALA A 156 22.98 -33.41 10.65
N ASP A 157 23.11 -34.67 11.08
CA ASP A 157 23.56 -35.79 10.25
C ASP A 157 22.45 -36.40 9.37
N GLY A 158 21.20 -35.97 9.56
CA GLY A 158 20.03 -36.46 8.85
C GLY A 158 19.63 -37.91 9.19
N THR A 159 20.21 -38.52 10.22
CA THR A 159 19.97 -39.94 10.55
C THR A 159 18.88 -40.15 11.60
N GLN A 160 18.57 -39.12 12.38
CA GLN A 160 17.57 -39.16 13.45
C GLN A 160 16.70 -37.90 13.44
N VAL A 161 15.53 -38.00 14.05
CA VAL A 161 14.67 -36.87 14.42
C VAL A 161 14.59 -36.78 15.93
N GLU A 162 14.72 -35.57 16.44
CA GLU A 162 14.55 -35.23 17.84
C GLU A 162 13.22 -34.48 18.02
N ALA A 163 12.48 -34.79 19.07
CA ALA A 163 11.22 -34.13 19.43
C ALA A 163 11.19 -33.74 20.91
N THR A 164 10.64 -32.56 21.19
CA THR A 164 10.49 -32.05 22.56
C THR A 164 9.08 -32.30 23.06
N LEU A 165 8.97 -33.03 24.17
CA LEU A 165 7.70 -33.42 24.78
C LEU A 165 7.44 -32.59 26.04
N THR A 166 6.32 -31.88 26.09
CA THR A 166 5.83 -31.16 27.29
C THR A 166 4.97 -32.03 28.21
N SER A 167 4.64 -33.24 27.75
CA SER A 167 3.99 -34.29 28.55
C SER A 167 4.33 -35.65 27.95
N LEU A 168 4.21 -36.73 28.73
CA LEU A 168 4.48 -38.08 28.24
C LEU A 168 3.23 -38.67 27.56
N PRO A 169 3.25 -38.92 26.23
CA PRO A 169 2.12 -39.52 25.53
C PRO A 169 2.06 -41.03 25.74
N ARG A 170 1.02 -41.68 25.18
CA ARG A 170 0.91 -43.14 25.17
C ARG A 170 1.75 -43.76 24.06
N ALA A 171 1.78 -43.13 22.89
CA ALA A 171 2.62 -43.54 21.78
C ALA A 171 3.19 -42.35 21.01
N LEU A 172 4.26 -42.59 20.25
CA LEU A 172 4.90 -41.66 19.35
C LEU A 172 5.10 -42.31 17.98
N ALA A 173 5.07 -41.51 16.93
CA ALA A 173 5.35 -41.94 15.57
C ALA A 173 6.12 -40.86 14.82
N VAL A 174 7.11 -41.30 14.03
CA VAL A 174 7.74 -40.47 13.00
C VAL A 174 6.94 -40.61 11.72
N VAL A 175 6.55 -39.48 11.13
CA VAL A 175 5.65 -39.46 9.99
C VAL A 175 6.17 -38.57 8.87
N GLN A 176 5.78 -38.90 7.65
CA GLN A 176 5.77 -38.00 6.51
C GLN A 176 4.36 -37.44 6.36
N VAL A 177 4.19 -36.13 6.54
CA VAL A 177 2.92 -35.45 6.28
C VAL A 177 2.74 -35.32 4.77
N GLN A 178 1.61 -35.81 4.28
CA GLN A 178 1.20 -35.72 2.89
C GLN A 178 0.45 -34.40 2.67
N PRO A 179 0.71 -33.68 1.56
CA PRO A 179 -0.01 -32.46 1.23
C PRO A 179 -1.52 -32.71 1.07
N GLN A 180 -2.32 -31.79 1.58
CA GLN A 180 -3.78 -31.76 1.40
C GLN A 180 -4.19 -30.60 0.49
N ALA A 181 -5.49 -30.50 0.17
CA ALA A 181 -6.02 -29.33 -0.52
C ALA A 181 -5.84 -28.09 0.36
N LEU A 182 -5.23 -27.04 -0.19
CA LEU A 182 -4.96 -25.81 0.55
C LEU A 182 -6.27 -25.08 0.91
N ALA A 183 -6.39 -24.66 2.16
CA ALA A 183 -7.35 -23.63 2.54
C ALA A 183 -6.93 -22.30 1.89
N VAL A 184 -7.90 -21.57 1.33
CA VAL A 184 -7.66 -20.28 0.66
C VAL A 184 -8.37 -19.20 1.44
N GLY A 185 -7.58 -18.33 2.07
CA GLY A 185 -8.03 -17.05 2.59
C GLY A 185 -7.95 -15.99 1.52
N VAL A 186 -8.97 -15.14 1.42
CA VAL A 186 -8.98 -13.97 0.53
C VAL A 186 -9.08 -12.70 1.37
N GLY A 187 -8.16 -11.77 1.15
CA GLY A 187 -8.16 -10.45 1.77
C GLY A 187 -8.96 -9.45 0.95
N ALA A 188 -9.80 -8.66 1.62
CA ALA A 188 -10.56 -7.59 0.99
C ALA A 188 -10.41 -6.26 1.77
N PRO A 189 -10.15 -5.14 1.09
CA PRO A 189 -10.00 -3.84 1.75
C PRO A 189 -11.33 -3.28 2.24
N ASP A 190 -12.44 -3.64 1.60
CA ASP A 190 -13.79 -3.18 1.93
C ASP A 190 -14.87 -4.13 1.38
N MET A 191 -16.14 -3.82 1.67
CA MET A 191 -17.29 -4.60 1.20
C MET A 191 -17.56 -4.50 -0.30
N ALA A 192 -17.12 -3.43 -0.98
CA ALA A 192 -17.28 -3.33 -2.43
C ALA A 192 -16.39 -4.36 -3.14
N ALA A 193 -15.16 -4.52 -2.66
CA ALA A 193 -14.22 -5.53 -3.12
C ALA A 193 -14.73 -6.96 -2.89
N VAL A 194 -15.32 -7.22 -1.71
CA VAL A 194 -15.98 -8.50 -1.38
C VAL A 194 -17.05 -8.84 -2.41
N ASN A 195 -17.95 -7.89 -2.70
CA ASN A 195 -19.08 -8.12 -3.61
C ASN A 195 -18.67 -8.34 -5.08
N ALA A 196 -17.48 -7.88 -5.46
CA ALA A 196 -16.95 -8.02 -6.82
C ALA A 196 -16.14 -9.32 -7.02
N ALA A 197 -15.75 -10.01 -5.95
CA ALA A 197 -14.85 -11.16 -6.01
C ALA A 197 -15.58 -12.51 -6.17
N PRO A 198 -15.02 -13.47 -6.93
CA PRO A 198 -15.50 -14.85 -6.96
C PRO A 198 -15.12 -15.60 -5.67
N LEU A 199 -15.98 -15.50 -4.65
CA LEU A 199 -15.73 -16.06 -3.32
C LEU A 199 -16.15 -17.53 -3.15
N ASP A 200 -16.67 -18.18 -4.19
CA ASP A 200 -16.97 -19.62 -4.20
C ASP A 200 -15.75 -20.49 -3.91
N MET A 201 -14.56 -19.92 -4.11
CA MET A 201 -13.29 -20.58 -3.90
C MET A 201 -12.63 -20.31 -2.54
N ALA A 202 -13.13 -19.35 -1.77
CA ALA A 202 -12.55 -18.97 -0.50
C ALA A 202 -13.07 -19.88 0.63
N ALA A 203 -12.16 -20.37 1.48
CA ALA A 203 -12.51 -20.98 2.76
C ALA A 203 -12.67 -19.90 3.84
N GLU A 204 -11.87 -18.84 3.73
CA GLU A 204 -11.83 -17.70 4.64
C GLU A 204 -11.88 -16.39 3.87
N LEU A 205 -12.59 -15.41 4.42
CA LEU A 205 -12.59 -14.04 3.95
C LEU A 205 -12.17 -13.16 5.12
N TYR A 206 -11.08 -12.42 4.97
CA TYR A 206 -10.64 -11.45 5.97
C TYR A 206 -10.77 -10.04 5.43
N ILE A 207 -11.46 -9.19 6.19
CA ILE A 207 -11.92 -7.87 5.72
C ILE A 207 -11.36 -6.80 6.63
N SER A 208 -10.69 -5.81 6.05
CA SER A 208 -10.21 -4.63 6.76
C SER A 208 -11.38 -3.79 7.29
N GLY A 209 -11.26 -3.30 8.53
CA GLY A 209 -12.27 -2.40 9.08
C GLY A 209 -12.26 -2.23 10.59
N LEU A 210 -11.48 -3.02 11.34
CA LEU A 210 -11.26 -2.78 12.77
C LEU A 210 -9.85 -2.21 13.01
N SER A 211 -9.75 -1.27 13.95
CA SER A 211 -8.47 -0.66 14.32
C SER A 211 -8.32 -0.50 15.83
N LEU A 212 -7.08 -0.59 16.32
CA LEU A 212 -6.71 -0.27 17.70
C LEU A 212 -6.75 1.25 17.89
N ALA A 213 -7.46 1.71 18.92
CA ALA A 213 -7.37 3.09 19.39
C ALA A 213 -6.26 3.25 20.45
N GLU A 214 -5.74 4.47 20.62
CA GLU A 214 -4.74 4.78 21.67
C GLU A 214 -5.20 4.37 23.08
N SER A 215 -6.51 4.46 23.35
CA SER A 215 -7.10 4.06 24.63
C SER A 215 -7.15 2.54 24.87
N GLY A 216 -6.76 1.72 23.89
CA GLY A 216 -6.97 0.28 23.89
C GLY A 216 -8.38 -0.13 23.46
N ALA A 217 -9.23 0.79 22.99
CA ALA A 217 -10.52 0.46 22.41
C ALA A 217 -10.37 -0.16 21.00
N VAL A 218 -11.40 -0.88 20.55
CA VAL A 218 -11.53 -1.36 19.16
C VAL A 218 -12.45 -0.40 18.42
N ASN A 219 -11.92 0.27 17.40
CA ASN A 219 -12.65 1.17 16.53
C ASN A 219 -13.10 0.46 15.25
N GLY A 220 -14.21 0.91 14.68
CA GLY A 220 -14.76 0.40 13.43
C GLY A 220 -15.85 -0.64 13.64
N GLU A 221 -16.63 -0.84 12.59
CA GLU A 221 -17.68 -1.85 12.54
C GLU A 221 -17.83 -2.30 11.07
N ILE A 222 -17.83 -3.61 10.83
CA ILE A 222 -18.06 -4.18 9.51
C ILE A 222 -19.49 -4.75 9.52
N THR A 223 -20.32 -4.38 8.55
CA THR A 223 -21.65 -4.96 8.42
C THR A 223 -21.68 -5.82 7.17
N LEU A 224 -21.93 -7.12 7.34
CA LEU A 224 -22.10 -8.05 6.24
C LEU A 224 -23.57 -8.04 5.80
N SER A 225 -23.83 -7.67 4.54
CA SER A 225 -25.19 -7.75 3.97
C SER A 225 -25.59 -9.19 3.63
N ALA A 226 -24.62 -10.02 3.21
CA ALA A 226 -24.73 -11.47 3.03
C ALA A 226 -23.33 -12.06 2.81
N ALA A 227 -23.04 -13.23 3.39
CA ALA A 227 -21.88 -14.06 3.05
C ALA A 227 -22.36 -15.50 2.88
N PRO A 228 -21.77 -16.31 1.98
CA PRO A 228 -22.09 -17.74 1.90
C PRO A 228 -21.90 -18.41 3.27
N ASP A 229 -22.84 -19.28 3.68
CA ASP A 229 -22.76 -19.98 4.99
C ASP A 229 -21.47 -20.81 5.15
N SER A 230 -20.86 -21.21 4.03
CA SER A 230 -19.61 -21.96 3.97
C SER A 230 -18.36 -21.11 4.17
N LEU A 231 -18.45 -19.79 4.16
CA LEU A 231 -17.32 -18.86 4.22
C LEU A 231 -17.07 -18.39 5.66
N SER A 232 -15.87 -18.61 6.17
CA SER A 232 -15.48 -18.07 7.48
C SER A 232 -15.04 -16.61 7.34
N VAL A 233 -15.89 -15.68 7.78
CA VAL A 233 -15.58 -14.24 7.74
C VAL A 233 -14.87 -13.81 9.03
N LEU A 234 -13.69 -13.21 8.88
CA LEU A 234 -12.79 -12.79 9.95
C LEU A 234 -12.47 -11.28 9.79
N PRO A 235 -13.01 -10.38 10.62
CA PRO A 235 -12.61 -8.98 10.56
C PRO A 235 -11.13 -8.84 10.91
N VAL A 236 -10.43 -7.97 10.20
CA VAL A 236 -9.04 -7.62 10.49
C VAL A 236 -9.02 -6.50 11.52
N LEU A 237 -8.33 -6.76 12.64
CA LEU A 237 -7.98 -5.76 13.64
C LEU A 237 -6.51 -5.38 13.50
N SER A 238 -6.26 -4.13 13.11
CA SER A 238 -4.90 -3.62 12.90
C SER A 238 -4.53 -2.50 13.87
N ASN A 239 -3.23 -2.40 14.19
CA ASN A 239 -2.65 -1.24 14.87
C ASN A 239 -2.14 -0.17 13.88
N ARG A 240 -2.44 -0.29 12.58
CA ARG A 240 -2.09 0.73 11.60
C ARG A 240 -3.12 1.85 11.59
N VAL A 241 -2.66 3.07 11.81
CA VAL A 241 -3.45 4.30 11.71
C VAL A 241 -2.81 5.17 10.64
N GLU A 242 -3.58 5.56 9.62
CA GLU A 242 -3.07 6.34 8.47
C GLU A 242 -1.86 5.66 7.78
N GLY A 243 -1.85 4.33 7.73
CA GLY A 243 -0.77 3.51 7.15
C GLY A 243 0.42 3.24 8.08
N VAL A 244 0.55 3.98 9.19
CA VAL A 244 1.66 3.87 10.14
C VAL A 244 1.32 2.87 11.24
N ALA A 245 2.22 1.92 11.49
CA ALA A 245 2.05 0.97 12.60
C ALA A 245 2.29 1.67 13.95
N ARG A 246 1.27 1.71 14.82
CA ARG A 246 1.35 2.27 16.17
C ARG A 246 1.82 1.22 17.17
N SER A 247 3.09 0.82 17.06
CA SER A 247 3.70 -0.13 18.00
C SER A 247 3.86 0.46 19.41
N ASP A 248 3.92 1.79 19.52
CA ASP A 248 3.87 2.55 20.78
C ASP A 248 2.56 2.31 21.54
N TRP A 249 1.42 2.27 20.86
CA TRP A 249 0.12 1.97 21.47
C TRP A 249 0.05 0.54 21.97
N VAL A 250 0.59 -0.40 21.19
CA VAL A 250 0.68 -1.82 21.56
C VAL A 250 1.57 -1.98 22.79
N ALA A 251 2.71 -1.31 22.85
CA ALA A 251 3.62 -1.34 23.99
C ALA A 251 2.94 -0.82 25.27
N ASN A 252 2.27 0.33 25.19
CA ASN A 252 1.54 0.92 26.33
C ASN A 252 0.42 0.00 26.81
N LEU A 253 -0.34 -0.59 25.88
CA LEU A 253 -1.42 -1.52 26.19
C LEU A 253 -0.92 -2.77 26.93
N PHE A 254 0.22 -3.33 26.50
CA PHE A 254 0.75 -4.56 27.07
C PHE A 254 1.50 -4.36 28.38
N GLY A 255 2.00 -3.14 28.64
CA GLY A 255 2.59 -2.75 29.91
C GLY A 255 1.61 -2.74 31.10
N ASP A 256 0.29 -2.74 30.84
CA ASP A 256 -0.76 -2.77 31.87
C ASP A 256 -1.64 -4.03 31.72
N SER A 257 -1.63 -4.90 32.74
CA SER A 257 -2.40 -6.16 32.73
C SER A 257 -3.91 -5.95 32.72
N GLN A 258 -4.41 -4.88 33.34
CA GLN A 258 -5.83 -4.53 33.33
C GLN A 258 -6.22 -3.95 31.98
N ALA A 259 -5.40 -3.07 31.39
CA ALA A 259 -5.66 -2.54 30.05
C ALA A 259 -5.67 -3.66 29.00
N ARG A 260 -4.70 -4.59 29.06
CA ARG A 260 -4.70 -5.79 28.22
C ARG A 260 -5.97 -6.63 28.37
N ALA A 261 -6.41 -6.89 29.61
CA ALA A 261 -7.64 -7.65 29.86
C ALA A 261 -8.90 -6.89 29.39
N ASN A 262 -8.93 -5.57 29.46
CA ASN A 262 -10.01 -4.75 28.91
C ASN A 262 -10.06 -4.83 27.38
N HIS A 263 -8.89 -4.79 26.74
CA HIS A 263 -8.78 -4.89 25.29
C HIS A 263 -9.20 -6.26 24.77
N VAL A 264 -8.79 -7.36 25.42
CA VAL A 264 -9.28 -8.71 25.09
C VAL A 264 -10.81 -8.75 25.11
N ARG A 265 -11.45 -8.19 26.15
CA ARG A 265 -12.92 -8.12 26.23
C ARG A 265 -13.52 -7.29 25.09
N ALA A 266 -12.95 -6.13 24.79
CA ALA A 266 -13.42 -5.27 23.70
C ALA A 266 -13.34 -5.97 22.33
N ILE A 267 -12.29 -6.76 22.09
CA ILE A 267 -12.17 -7.57 20.87
C ILE A 267 -13.26 -8.63 20.81
N VAL A 268 -13.44 -9.41 21.88
CA VAL A 268 -14.46 -10.48 21.93
C VAL A 268 -15.86 -9.89 21.74
N ASP A 269 -16.15 -8.74 22.35
CA ASP A 269 -17.41 -8.02 22.20
C ASP A 269 -17.63 -7.56 20.76
N ALA A 270 -16.60 -6.99 20.10
CA ALA A 270 -16.68 -6.58 18.71
C ALA A 270 -16.91 -7.79 17.77
N VAL A 271 -16.23 -8.90 18.03
CA VAL A 271 -16.39 -10.15 17.25
C VAL A 271 -17.81 -10.71 17.39
N ASN A 272 -18.34 -10.72 18.61
CA ASN A 272 -19.69 -11.20 18.89
C ASN A 272 -20.77 -10.28 18.32
N LYS A 273 -20.63 -8.96 18.49
CA LYS A 273 -21.57 -7.96 17.99
C LYS A 273 -21.75 -8.04 16.48
N GLY A 274 -20.66 -8.23 15.73
CA GLY A 274 -20.72 -8.36 14.27
C GLY A 274 -21.07 -9.77 13.77
N GLY A 275 -21.25 -10.75 14.66
CA GLY A 275 -21.67 -12.11 14.28
C GLY A 275 -20.60 -12.92 13.53
N TYR A 276 -19.32 -12.53 13.59
CA TYR A 276 -18.26 -13.18 12.82
C TYR A 276 -17.88 -14.56 13.37
N LYS A 277 -17.19 -15.37 12.55
CA LYS A 277 -16.72 -16.70 12.95
C LYS A 277 -15.41 -16.65 13.77
N GLY A 278 -14.70 -15.53 13.72
CA GLY A 278 -13.44 -15.35 14.40
C GLY A 278 -12.87 -13.94 14.21
N LEU A 279 -11.55 -13.82 14.30
CA LEU A 279 -10.78 -12.58 14.15
C LEU A 279 -9.48 -12.84 13.37
N SER A 280 -9.06 -11.88 12.53
CA SER A 280 -7.66 -11.77 12.05
C SER A 280 -6.97 -10.65 12.81
N LEU A 281 -5.97 -10.96 13.64
CA LEU A 281 -5.18 -9.99 14.38
C LEU A 281 -3.92 -9.62 13.60
N GLU A 282 -3.76 -8.35 13.27
CA GLU A 282 -2.68 -7.83 12.42
C GLU A 282 -1.99 -6.63 13.06
N TYR A 283 -1.34 -6.87 14.21
CA TYR A 283 -0.50 -5.89 14.89
C TYR A 283 0.91 -5.96 14.35
N ALA A 284 1.35 -4.88 13.71
CA ALA A 284 2.62 -4.77 13.00
C ALA A 284 3.62 -3.87 13.76
N GLY A 285 4.91 -3.99 13.39
CA GLY A 285 5.98 -3.14 13.92
C GLY A 285 6.43 -3.51 15.33
N LEU A 286 6.24 -4.78 15.74
CA LEU A 286 6.62 -5.26 17.05
C LEU A 286 8.10 -5.66 17.07
N ASP A 287 8.87 -5.07 17.99
CA ASP A 287 10.26 -5.46 18.23
C ASP A 287 10.37 -6.57 19.28
N GLN A 288 11.59 -7.10 19.48
CA GLN A 288 11.85 -8.20 20.40
C GLN A 288 11.47 -7.90 21.86
N THR A 289 11.39 -6.64 22.29
CA THR A 289 11.03 -6.28 23.67
C THR A 289 9.56 -6.59 23.98
N LEU A 290 8.71 -6.61 22.96
CA LEU A 290 7.29 -6.92 23.10
C LEU A 290 6.96 -8.40 22.94
N ARG A 291 7.96 -9.25 22.62
CA ARG A 291 7.78 -10.66 22.27
C ARG A 291 6.93 -11.45 23.28
N ASP A 292 7.36 -11.50 24.53
CA ASP A 292 6.69 -12.28 25.57
C ASP A 292 5.31 -11.72 25.91
N SER A 293 5.18 -10.39 25.89
CA SER A 293 3.92 -9.71 26.23
C SER A 293 2.87 -9.88 25.13
N PHE A 294 3.28 -9.85 23.86
CA PHE A 294 2.40 -10.13 22.73
C PHE A 294 1.97 -11.60 22.72
N ALA A 295 2.89 -12.54 22.99
CA ALA A 295 2.55 -13.95 23.12
C ALA A 295 1.53 -14.21 24.24
N ALA A 296 1.72 -13.59 25.41
CA ALA A 296 0.78 -13.68 26.53
C ALA A 296 -0.59 -13.06 26.21
N PHE A 297 -0.61 -11.95 25.46
CA PHE A 297 -1.85 -11.34 24.98
C PHE A 297 -2.60 -12.28 24.01
N VAL A 298 -1.91 -12.87 23.04
CA VAL A 298 -2.51 -13.79 22.07
C VAL A 298 -3.03 -15.05 22.77
N ASP A 299 -2.31 -15.60 23.74
CA ASP A 299 -2.78 -16.73 24.55
C ASP A 299 -4.09 -16.41 25.29
N GLN A 300 -4.14 -15.24 25.95
CA GLN A 300 -5.34 -14.78 26.65
C GLN A 300 -6.51 -14.54 25.67
N LEU A 301 -6.24 -13.92 24.52
CA LEU A 301 -7.25 -13.63 23.51
C LEU A 301 -7.81 -14.91 22.88
N ALA A 302 -6.94 -15.86 22.53
CA ALA A 302 -7.34 -17.16 21.98
C ALA A 302 -8.25 -17.90 22.96
N ALA A 303 -7.87 -17.97 24.24
CA ALA A 303 -8.66 -18.63 25.27
C ALA A 303 -10.08 -18.05 25.41
N GLU A 304 -10.24 -16.72 25.35
CA GLU A 304 -11.55 -16.08 25.42
C GLU A 304 -12.37 -16.23 24.13
N LEU A 305 -11.74 -16.16 22.95
CA LEU A 305 -12.41 -16.42 21.68
C LEU A 305 -12.89 -17.88 21.58
N HIS A 306 -12.06 -18.85 21.99
CA HIS A 306 -12.42 -20.27 22.00
C HIS A 306 -13.59 -20.58 22.94
N LYS A 307 -13.67 -19.92 24.11
CA LYS A 307 -14.85 -20.01 25.00
C LYS A 307 -16.13 -19.55 24.32
N ALA A 308 -16.04 -18.58 23.40
CA ALA A 308 -17.14 -18.09 22.58
C ALA A 308 -17.34 -18.90 21.28
N GLY A 309 -16.58 -19.97 21.06
CA GLY A 309 -16.62 -20.79 19.84
C GLY A 309 -16.14 -20.05 18.59
N LYS A 310 -15.22 -19.08 18.76
CA LYS A 310 -14.65 -18.24 17.70
C LYS A 310 -13.21 -18.66 17.38
N THR A 311 -12.78 -18.46 16.14
CA THR A 311 -11.39 -18.72 15.72
C THR A 311 -10.50 -17.47 15.83
N LEU A 312 -9.19 -17.68 16.00
CA LEU A 312 -8.18 -16.63 15.96
C LEU A 312 -7.11 -16.93 14.90
N ALA A 313 -7.01 -16.04 13.92
CA ALA A 313 -5.85 -15.95 13.03
C ALA A 313 -4.93 -14.82 13.49
N VAL A 314 -3.62 -15.05 13.49
CA VAL A 314 -2.61 -14.04 13.82
C VAL A 314 -1.65 -13.88 12.65
N ARG A 315 -1.49 -12.64 12.17
CA ARG A 315 -0.47 -12.29 11.17
C ARG A 315 0.78 -11.76 11.85
N VAL A 316 1.92 -12.20 11.38
CA VAL A 316 3.25 -11.71 11.82
C VAL A 316 3.91 -10.89 10.72
N ASP A 317 4.87 -10.04 11.08
CA ASP A 317 5.71 -9.34 10.10
C ASP A 317 6.72 -10.32 9.45
N GLN A 318 7.32 -9.89 8.34
CA GLN A 318 8.33 -10.70 7.64
C GLN A 318 9.57 -10.92 8.55
N PRO A 319 9.99 -12.17 8.78
CA PRO A 319 11.19 -12.45 9.56
C PRO A 319 12.44 -12.01 8.82
N LYS A 320 13.53 -11.78 9.57
CA LYS A 320 14.84 -11.38 9.02
C LYS A 320 15.82 -12.53 9.14
N LEU A 321 16.56 -12.80 8.06
CA LEU A 321 17.66 -13.74 8.08
C LEU A 321 18.93 -13.03 8.57
N ASN A 322 19.50 -13.50 9.67
CA ASN A 322 20.75 -12.99 10.21
C ASN A 322 21.96 -13.52 9.43
N ALA A 323 23.10 -12.84 9.55
CA ALA A 323 24.34 -13.23 8.88
C ALA A 323 24.87 -14.61 9.30
N ASP A 324 24.48 -15.10 10.48
CA ASP A 324 24.81 -16.43 11.00
C ASP A 324 23.85 -17.53 10.52
N GLY A 325 22.86 -17.19 9.68
CA GLY A 325 21.85 -18.10 9.15
C GLY A 325 20.67 -18.35 10.08
N THR A 326 20.60 -17.68 11.23
CA THR A 326 19.44 -17.75 12.14
C THR A 326 18.32 -16.80 11.72
N TRP A 327 17.09 -17.14 12.08
CA TRP A 327 15.92 -16.30 11.80
C TRP A 327 15.57 -15.42 13.00
N ASP A 328 15.57 -14.10 12.79
CA ASP A 328 14.97 -13.14 13.71
C ASP A 328 13.49 -12.99 13.38
N THR A 329 12.65 -13.48 14.28
CA THR A 329 11.19 -13.41 14.21
C THR A 329 10.64 -12.12 14.85
N LEU A 330 11.49 -11.13 15.11
CA LEU A 330 11.13 -9.82 15.67
C LEU A 330 10.36 -9.99 17.00
N GLY A 331 9.28 -9.22 17.20
CA GLY A 331 8.40 -9.33 18.37
C GLY A 331 7.44 -10.53 18.37
N TYR A 332 7.63 -11.55 17.52
CA TYR A 332 6.65 -12.63 17.34
C TYR A 332 7.18 -13.99 17.82
N ASP A 333 6.71 -14.48 18.97
CA ASP A 333 7.03 -15.82 19.46
C ASP A 333 6.27 -16.92 18.71
N TRP A 334 6.79 -17.32 17.55
CA TRP A 334 6.18 -18.33 16.69
C TRP A 334 5.73 -19.61 17.44
N PRO A 335 6.58 -20.28 18.26
CA PRO A 335 6.12 -21.40 19.08
C PRO A 335 4.92 -21.08 19.98
N ALA A 336 4.92 -19.94 20.67
CA ALA A 336 3.81 -19.57 21.56
C ALA A 336 2.54 -19.21 20.78
N LEU A 337 2.69 -18.43 19.71
CA LEU A 337 1.59 -18.03 18.83
C LEU A 337 0.96 -19.24 18.14
N GLY A 338 1.76 -20.19 17.65
CA GLY A 338 1.29 -21.43 17.03
C GLY A 338 0.56 -22.37 17.98
N ARG A 339 0.88 -22.34 19.28
CA ARG A 339 0.12 -23.07 20.31
C ARG A 339 -1.24 -22.42 20.57
N ALA A 340 -1.28 -21.10 20.69
CA ALA A 340 -2.48 -20.36 21.05
C ALA A 340 -3.47 -20.17 19.89
N ALA A 341 -2.99 -19.70 18.73
CA ALA A 341 -3.84 -19.38 17.59
C ALA A 341 -4.31 -20.63 16.83
N ASP A 342 -5.42 -20.49 16.11
CA ASP A 342 -5.91 -21.51 15.18
C ASP A 342 -5.16 -21.43 13.85
N ILE A 343 -4.79 -20.21 13.45
CA ILE A 343 -4.05 -19.94 12.20
C ILE A 343 -2.92 -18.94 12.47
N LEU A 344 -1.71 -19.27 11.99
CA LEU A 344 -0.57 -18.35 11.96
C LEU A 344 -0.28 -17.97 10.50
N ARG A 345 -0.41 -16.68 10.19
CA ARG A 345 -0.17 -16.10 8.86
C ARG A 345 1.23 -15.51 8.77
N VAL A 346 2.06 -16.11 7.92
CA VAL A 346 3.45 -15.68 7.70
C VAL A 346 3.60 -15.16 6.28
N PRO A 347 4.15 -13.95 6.06
CA PRO A 347 4.24 -13.36 4.73
C PRO A 347 5.27 -14.08 3.86
N ALA A 348 4.89 -14.28 2.61
CA ALA A 348 5.81 -14.67 1.55
C ALA A 348 6.82 -13.54 1.31
N MET A 349 8.09 -13.90 1.15
CA MET A 349 9.14 -12.89 0.96
C MET A 349 8.99 -12.17 -0.38
N ALA A 350 9.13 -10.85 -0.36
CA ALA A 350 8.99 -10.05 -1.59
C ALA A 350 10.16 -10.22 -2.58
N ASP A 351 11.35 -10.61 -2.11
CA ASP A 351 12.54 -10.74 -2.95
C ASP A 351 12.46 -12.02 -3.82
N PRO A 352 12.49 -11.91 -5.16
CA PRO A 352 12.57 -13.08 -6.05
C PRO A 352 13.68 -14.07 -5.70
N ALA A 353 14.84 -13.58 -5.24
CA ALA A 353 15.98 -14.44 -4.91
C ALA A 353 15.70 -15.40 -3.73
N ALA A 354 14.72 -15.09 -2.88
CA ALA A 354 14.32 -15.95 -1.77
C ALA A 354 13.75 -17.31 -2.21
N TYR A 355 13.31 -17.42 -3.47
CA TYR A 355 12.67 -18.61 -4.05
C TYR A 355 13.60 -19.49 -4.90
N ALA A 356 14.90 -19.19 -4.93
CA ALA A 356 15.87 -20.15 -5.46
C ALA A 356 15.82 -21.45 -4.64
N ALA A 357 16.20 -22.59 -5.22
CA ALA A 357 16.25 -23.87 -4.52
C ALA A 357 17.15 -23.77 -3.27
N GLY A 358 16.63 -24.14 -2.10
CA GLY A 358 17.31 -23.96 -0.82
C GLY A 358 17.41 -22.50 -0.34
N GLY A 359 16.69 -21.59 -0.99
CA GLY A 359 16.69 -20.16 -0.71
C GLY A 359 16.04 -19.78 0.62
N ALA A 360 16.02 -18.47 0.88
CA ALA A 360 15.57 -17.90 2.14
C ALA A 360 14.11 -18.29 2.49
N MET A 361 13.21 -18.36 1.52
CA MET A 361 11.80 -18.72 1.78
C MET A 361 11.66 -20.20 2.20
N GLU A 362 12.34 -21.12 1.51
CA GLU A 362 12.37 -22.54 1.87
C GLU A 362 12.99 -22.76 3.25
N SER A 363 14.12 -22.10 3.53
CA SER A 363 14.78 -22.17 4.83
C SER A 363 13.88 -21.65 5.96
N CYS A 364 13.18 -20.55 5.73
CA CYS A 364 12.23 -19.98 6.69
C CYS A 364 11.07 -20.93 6.99
N LEU A 365 10.43 -21.51 5.96
CA LEU A 365 9.34 -22.45 6.15
C LEU A 365 9.81 -23.70 6.90
N ARG A 366 11.02 -24.19 6.59
CA ARG A 366 11.60 -25.35 7.28
C ARG A 366 11.81 -25.09 8.77
N GLU A 367 12.29 -23.92 9.18
CA GLU A 367 12.39 -23.60 10.60
C GLU A 367 11.01 -23.37 11.24
N LEU A 368 10.09 -22.69 10.54
CA LEU A 368 8.73 -22.48 11.03
C LEU A 368 8.00 -23.79 11.33
N THR A 369 8.03 -24.76 10.41
CA THR A 369 7.30 -26.04 10.58
C THR A 369 7.90 -26.97 11.63
N ARG A 370 9.10 -26.68 12.15
CA ARG A 370 9.70 -27.40 13.28
C ARG A 370 9.15 -26.93 14.63
N GLU A 371 8.69 -25.67 14.67
CA GLU A 371 8.23 -25.00 15.89
C GLU A 371 6.72 -24.78 15.95
N VAL A 372 6.06 -24.81 14.79
CA VAL A 372 4.62 -24.62 14.62
C VAL A 372 4.03 -25.76 13.80
N ASP A 373 2.89 -26.29 14.24
CA ASP A 373 2.12 -27.26 13.47
C ASP A 373 1.77 -26.68 12.09
N ARG A 374 2.31 -27.28 11.03
CA ARG A 374 2.10 -26.88 9.63
C ARG A 374 0.61 -26.81 9.26
N GLN A 375 -0.26 -27.58 9.94
CA GLN A 375 -1.71 -27.57 9.75
C GLN A 375 -2.40 -26.32 10.31
N LYS A 376 -1.63 -25.39 10.91
CA LYS A 376 -2.07 -24.05 11.30
C LYS A 376 -1.44 -22.92 10.48
N VAL A 377 -0.50 -23.22 9.58
CA VAL A 377 0.27 -22.18 8.89
C VAL A 377 -0.39 -21.79 7.56
N GLN A 378 -0.64 -20.49 7.38
CA GLN A 378 -0.99 -19.91 6.09
C GLN A 378 0.15 -19.03 5.58
N LEU A 379 0.58 -19.27 4.34
CA LEU A 379 1.52 -18.38 3.63
C LEU A 379 0.74 -17.19 3.04
N VAL A 380 1.10 -15.96 3.41
CA VAL A 380 0.43 -14.75 2.88
C VAL A 380 1.10 -14.32 1.58
N ILE A 381 0.33 -14.21 0.50
CA ILE A 381 0.77 -13.81 -0.83
C ILE A 381 0.05 -12.50 -1.17
N ASP A 382 0.79 -11.44 -1.46
CA ASP A 382 0.22 -10.20 -1.97
C ASP A 382 0.01 -10.31 -3.48
N ALA A 383 -1.22 -10.11 -3.96
CA ALA A 383 -1.55 -10.17 -5.39
C ALA A 383 -1.11 -8.91 -6.16
N ASN A 384 -0.69 -7.85 -5.47
CA ASN A 384 -0.25 -6.61 -6.10
C ASN A 384 1.22 -6.71 -6.59
N ALA A 385 1.53 -5.94 -7.62
CA ALA A 385 2.89 -5.64 -8.00
C ALA A 385 3.55 -4.70 -6.97
N THR A 386 4.88 -4.70 -6.97
CA THR A 386 5.68 -3.85 -6.10
C THR A 386 6.72 -3.10 -6.92
N GLU A 387 6.85 -1.81 -6.67
CA GLU A 387 7.98 -1.02 -7.15
C GLU A 387 8.86 -0.57 -6.00
N GLN A 388 10.16 -0.80 -6.16
CA GLN A 388 11.20 -0.37 -5.25
C GLN A 388 12.03 0.73 -5.91
N ALA A 389 12.18 1.87 -5.24
CA ALA A 389 13.06 2.96 -5.63
C ALA A 389 13.85 3.45 -4.40
N GLY A 390 15.15 3.14 -4.36
CA GLY A 390 15.94 3.30 -3.13
C GLY A 390 15.34 2.51 -1.97
N ASP A 391 15.12 3.15 -0.83
CA ASP A 391 14.45 2.55 0.34
C ASP A 391 12.92 2.61 0.27
N THR A 392 12.37 3.33 -0.72
CA THR A 392 10.93 3.49 -0.86
C THR A 392 10.33 2.32 -1.63
N ARG A 393 9.25 1.75 -1.08
CA ARG A 393 8.47 0.70 -1.72
C ARG A 393 7.04 1.17 -1.91
N ARG A 394 6.50 1.04 -3.12
CA ARG A 394 5.08 1.29 -3.42
C ARG A 394 4.41 0.03 -3.96
N SER A 395 3.18 -0.21 -3.52
CA SER A 395 2.30 -1.26 -4.06
C SER A 395 1.59 -0.72 -5.30
N LEU A 396 1.45 -1.55 -6.33
CA LEU A 396 0.80 -1.23 -7.60
C LEU A 396 -0.18 -2.35 -7.95
N VAL A 397 -1.36 -2.02 -8.43
CA VAL A 397 -2.21 -3.04 -9.06
C VAL A 397 -1.60 -3.48 -10.39
N TYR A 398 -1.89 -4.72 -10.82
CA TYR A 398 -1.26 -5.34 -11.99
C TYR A 398 -1.28 -4.47 -13.26
N GLY A 399 -2.44 -3.89 -13.61
CA GLY A 399 -2.57 -3.02 -14.78
C GLY A 399 -1.72 -1.74 -14.71
N ASP A 400 -1.49 -1.18 -13.54
CA ASP A 400 -0.67 0.03 -13.36
C ASP A 400 0.81 -0.30 -13.54
N ALA A 401 1.26 -1.45 -13.04
CA ALA A 401 2.63 -1.92 -13.27
C ALA A 401 2.91 -2.18 -14.76
N LEU A 402 1.95 -2.74 -15.49
CA LEU A 402 2.06 -2.92 -16.95
C LEU A 402 1.98 -1.58 -17.71
N SER A 403 1.16 -0.64 -17.25
CA SER A 403 1.09 0.71 -17.83
C SER A 403 2.43 1.43 -17.71
N LEU A 404 3.06 1.34 -16.54
CA LEU A 404 4.37 1.93 -16.25
C LEU A 404 5.44 1.44 -17.25
N ALA A 405 5.49 0.15 -17.56
CA ALA A 405 6.44 -0.39 -18.53
C ALA A 405 6.32 0.24 -19.93
N SER A 406 5.10 0.55 -20.38
CA SER A 406 4.87 1.18 -21.69
C SER A 406 4.91 2.71 -21.67
N GLN A 407 5.09 3.33 -20.50
CA GLN A 407 4.90 4.76 -20.31
C GLN A 407 6.01 5.59 -20.99
N ALA A 408 5.62 6.79 -21.44
CA ALA A 408 6.51 7.79 -22.03
C ALA A 408 7.37 7.28 -23.22
N PRO A 409 6.76 6.68 -24.26
CA PRO A 409 7.47 6.26 -25.46
C PRO A 409 8.16 7.45 -26.14
N VAL A 410 9.34 7.23 -26.70
CA VAL A 410 10.16 8.26 -27.38
C VAL A 410 10.57 7.78 -28.76
N ALA A 411 10.36 8.61 -29.79
CA ALA A 411 10.87 8.37 -31.12
C ALA A 411 12.37 8.71 -31.20
N GLU A 412 13.21 7.75 -31.61
CA GLU A 412 14.62 8.00 -31.89
C GLU A 412 14.78 8.92 -33.10
N GLY A 413 15.55 10.00 -32.94
CA GLY A 413 15.67 11.05 -33.96
C GLY A 413 14.51 12.06 -33.97
N GLY A 414 13.54 11.95 -33.04
CA GLY A 414 12.43 12.88 -32.87
C GLY A 414 11.16 12.46 -33.60
N ASN A 415 10.11 13.28 -33.48
CA ASN A 415 8.76 12.92 -33.93
C ASN A 415 8.52 13.16 -35.43
N LEU A 416 9.55 13.54 -36.20
CA LEU A 416 9.46 13.78 -37.65
C LEU A 416 10.13 12.63 -38.40
N VAL A 417 9.36 11.88 -39.20
CA VAL A 417 9.86 10.69 -39.89
C VAL A 417 9.53 10.74 -41.38
N LEU A 418 10.53 10.48 -42.22
CA LEU A 418 10.33 10.48 -43.67
C LEU A 418 9.38 9.34 -44.11
N PRO A 419 8.56 9.56 -45.16
CA PRO A 419 7.68 8.51 -45.68
C PRO A 419 8.44 7.20 -45.99
N GLY A 420 7.97 6.08 -45.44
CA GLY A 420 8.58 4.76 -45.62
C GLY A 420 9.89 4.51 -44.85
N ALA A 421 10.38 5.47 -44.06
CA ALA A 421 11.55 5.26 -43.20
C ALA A 421 11.21 4.42 -41.97
N LYS A 422 12.20 3.70 -41.42
CA LYS A 422 12.06 3.02 -40.13
C LYS A 422 12.22 4.02 -38.99
N LEU A 423 11.34 3.96 -38.01
CA LEU A 423 11.38 4.67 -36.74
C LEU A 423 11.61 3.66 -35.63
N ALA A 424 12.66 3.87 -34.83
CA ALA A 424 12.80 3.19 -33.55
C ALA A 424 12.02 3.97 -32.47
N VAL A 425 11.17 3.28 -31.73
CA VAL A 425 10.40 3.81 -30.60
C VAL A 425 10.96 3.18 -29.34
N GLN A 426 11.61 3.99 -28.51
CA GLN A 426 12.14 3.60 -27.22
C GLN A 426 11.03 3.64 -26.17
N LEU A 427 11.07 2.70 -25.23
CA LEU A 427 10.21 2.60 -24.06
C LEU A 427 11.08 2.74 -22.81
N PRO A 428 11.40 3.99 -22.38
CA PRO A 428 12.40 4.24 -21.36
C PRO A 428 12.09 3.55 -20.03
N GLN A 429 10.79 3.49 -19.68
CA GLN A 429 10.29 2.90 -18.45
C GLN A 429 10.28 1.37 -18.47
N MET A 430 10.42 0.76 -19.66
CA MET A 430 10.62 -0.69 -19.77
C MET A 430 12.07 -1.07 -19.50
N GLY A 431 13.01 -0.12 -19.69
CA GLY A 431 14.43 -0.22 -19.34
C GLY A 431 15.07 -1.55 -19.73
N SER A 432 15.21 -2.46 -18.77
CA SER A 432 15.78 -3.80 -18.97
C SER A 432 14.99 -4.75 -19.88
N GLY A 433 13.77 -4.39 -20.27
CA GLY A 433 12.75 -5.31 -20.79
C GLY A 433 12.02 -6.04 -19.66
N LEU A 434 10.79 -6.51 -19.92
CA LEU A 434 10.06 -7.43 -19.05
C LEU A 434 10.74 -8.80 -19.11
N LYS A 435 11.20 -9.27 -17.96
CA LYS A 435 11.88 -10.55 -17.79
C LYS A 435 11.14 -11.40 -16.79
N GLU A 436 11.21 -12.71 -16.99
CA GLU A 436 10.74 -13.67 -16.01
C GLU A 436 11.92 -14.15 -15.16
N ASP A 437 11.74 -14.18 -13.84
CA ASP A 437 12.65 -14.85 -12.93
C ASP A 437 12.27 -16.33 -12.79
N ALA A 438 13.10 -17.22 -13.32
CA ALA A 438 12.80 -18.64 -13.39
C ALA A 438 12.74 -19.33 -12.02
N ALA A 439 13.25 -18.73 -10.93
CA ALA A 439 13.15 -19.30 -9.59
C ALA A 439 11.80 -18.95 -8.97
N SER A 440 11.47 -17.68 -8.88
CA SER A 440 10.25 -17.15 -8.25
C SER A 440 9.00 -17.13 -9.14
N GLY A 441 9.17 -17.19 -10.46
CA GLY A 441 8.07 -17.04 -11.43
C GLY A 441 7.60 -15.59 -11.60
N TYR A 442 8.24 -14.63 -10.94
CA TYR A 442 7.90 -13.21 -11.09
C TYR A 442 8.23 -12.71 -12.49
N THR A 443 7.40 -11.80 -12.98
CA THR A 443 7.81 -10.90 -14.06
C THR A 443 8.37 -9.62 -13.45
N TYR A 444 9.48 -9.11 -13.98
CA TYR A 444 10.08 -7.89 -13.49
C TYR A 444 10.67 -7.06 -14.63
N PHE A 445 10.79 -5.77 -14.38
CA PHE A 445 11.57 -4.86 -15.22
C PHE A 445 12.21 -3.80 -14.33
N ALA A 446 13.30 -3.21 -14.79
CA ALA A 446 13.96 -2.12 -14.09
C ALA A 446 14.31 -1.00 -15.07
N PHE A 447 14.18 0.23 -14.59
CA PHE A 447 14.50 1.44 -15.33
C PHE A 447 15.14 2.46 -14.41
N LYS A 448 15.76 3.49 -14.99
CA LYS A 448 16.24 4.65 -14.23
C LYS A 448 15.35 5.85 -14.54
N ASP A 449 14.98 6.57 -13.49
CA ASP A 449 14.27 7.83 -13.66
C ASP A 449 15.22 8.95 -14.15
N SER A 450 14.68 10.16 -14.34
CA SER A 450 15.47 11.32 -14.77
C SER A 450 16.54 11.76 -13.77
N THR A 451 16.47 11.31 -12.51
CA THR A 451 17.45 11.60 -11.46
C THR A 451 18.55 10.53 -11.37
N GLY A 452 18.39 9.42 -12.09
CA GLY A 452 19.30 8.28 -12.11
C GLY A 452 19.03 7.23 -11.04
N VAL A 453 17.96 7.39 -10.25
CA VAL A 453 17.50 6.38 -9.29
C VAL A 453 16.96 5.18 -10.05
N GLU A 454 17.37 3.98 -9.63
CA GLU A 454 16.86 2.74 -10.20
C GLU A 454 15.52 2.38 -9.57
N HIS A 455 14.54 2.14 -10.44
CA HIS A 455 13.24 1.59 -10.09
C HIS A 455 13.21 0.12 -10.51
N ARG A 456 12.93 -0.77 -9.57
CA ARG A 456 12.71 -2.19 -9.83
C ARG A 456 11.25 -2.52 -9.59
N VAL A 457 10.56 -2.93 -10.65
CA VAL A 457 9.15 -3.34 -10.60
C VAL A 457 9.07 -4.85 -10.66
N VAL A 458 8.46 -5.46 -9.66
CA VAL A 458 8.17 -6.89 -9.59
C VAL A 458 6.66 -7.05 -9.70
N VAL A 459 6.22 -7.79 -10.71
CA VAL A 459 4.82 -8.01 -11.05
C VAL A 459 4.42 -9.40 -10.55
N GLU A 460 3.48 -9.43 -9.62
CA GLU A 460 2.82 -10.66 -9.19
C GLU A 460 1.82 -11.11 -10.25
N ASN A 461 1.90 -12.38 -10.66
CA ASN A 461 1.00 -12.95 -11.65
C ASN A 461 0.67 -14.41 -11.30
N ALA A 462 -0.14 -15.05 -12.13
CA ALA A 462 -0.53 -16.45 -11.95
C ALA A 462 0.66 -17.43 -11.82
N THR A 463 1.80 -17.16 -12.48
CA THR A 463 3.00 -18.01 -12.43
C THR A 463 3.69 -17.90 -11.06
N SER A 464 3.94 -16.68 -10.59
CA SER A 464 4.59 -16.45 -9.29
C SER A 464 3.72 -16.94 -8.12
N VAL A 465 2.40 -16.71 -8.20
CA VAL A 465 1.44 -17.26 -7.23
C VAL A 465 1.45 -18.80 -7.27
N GLY A 466 1.47 -19.39 -8.47
CA GLY A 466 1.54 -20.84 -8.68
C GLY A 466 2.74 -21.49 -7.99
N LYS A 467 3.91 -20.83 -8.02
CA LYS A 467 5.11 -21.33 -7.33
C LYS A 467 5.02 -21.24 -5.81
N LYS A 468 4.43 -20.16 -5.28
CA LYS A 468 4.17 -20.04 -3.84
C LYS A 468 3.16 -21.06 -3.35
N LEU A 469 2.13 -21.38 -4.16
CA LEU A 469 1.19 -22.46 -3.89
C LEU A 469 1.88 -23.83 -3.89
N ALA A 470 2.75 -24.09 -4.86
CA ALA A 470 3.55 -25.31 -4.91
C ALA A 470 4.47 -25.45 -3.68
N LEU A 471 5.05 -24.33 -3.22
CA LEU A 471 5.86 -24.30 -1.99
C LEU A 471 5.00 -24.59 -0.75
N ALA A 472 3.81 -24.00 -0.63
CA ALA A 472 2.87 -24.32 0.44
C ALA A 472 2.47 -25.81 0.43
N GLN A 473 2.29 -26.41 -0.75
CA GLN A 473 2.05 -27.84 -0.90
C GLN A 473 3.28 -28.68 -0.52
N GLN A 474 4.50 -28.29 -0.93
CA GLN A 474 5.74 -28.99 -0.57
C GLN A 474 5.90 -29.12 0.95
N PHE A 475 5.60 -28.05 1.68
CA PHE A 475 5.64 -28.04 3.15
C PHE A 475 4.34 -28.53 3.80
N ALA A 476 3.37 -29.05 3.03
CA ALA A 476 2.08 -29.53 3.50
C ALA A 476 1.39 -28.57 4.48
N LEU A 477 1.43 -27.27 4.17
CA LEU A 477 0.84 -26.22 4.99
C LEU A 477 -0.69 -26.31 4.97
N HIS A 478 -1.34 -25.70 5.97
CA HIS A 478 -2.79 -25.54 6.03
C HIS A 478 -3.35 -24.87 4.76
N GLY A 479 -2.71 -23.80 4.33
CA GLY A 479 -3.25 -22.98 3.26
C GLY A 479 -2.42 -21.78 2.88
N VAL A 480 -3.07 -20.86 2.17
CA VAL A 480 -2.53 -19.56 1.80
C VAL A 480 -3.56 -18.47 2.07
N ALA A 481 -3.09 -17.26 2.33
CA ALA A 481 -3.91 -16.05 2.42
C ALA A 481 -3.51 -15.11 1.27
N LEU A 482 -4.47 -14.70 0.45
CA LEU A 482 -4.23 -13.88 -0.75
C LEU A 482 -4.67 -12.44 -0.47
N ASP A 483 -3.70 -11.58 -0.17
CA ASP A 483 -3.92 -10.16 0.04
C ASP A 483 -4.22 -9.47 -1.29
N ASN A 484 -5.04 -8.42 -1.22
CA ASN A 484 -5.36 -7.53 -2.35
C ASN A 484 -5.90 -8.26 -3.59
N LEU A 485 -6.45 -9.47 -3.48
CA LEU A 485 -6.99 -10.19 -4.63
C LEU A 485 -8.46 -9.83 -4.93
N ALA A 486 -9.25 -9.55 -3.90
CA ALA A 486 -10.65 -9.16 -4.06
C ALA A 486 -10.78 -7.69 -4.53
N GLY A 487 -11.63 -7.45 -5.53
CA GLY A 487 -11.99 -6.10 -5.96
C GLY A 487 -10.90 -5.30 -6.69
N THR A 488 -9.77 -5.94 -7.03
CA THR A 488 -8.63 -5.30 -7.70
C THR A 488 -8.47 -5.85 -9.13
N ALA A 489 -7.99 -5.00 -10.03
CA ALA A 489 -7.70 -5.39 -11.41
C ALA A 489 -6.34 -6.13 -11.51
N ASN A 490 -6.17 -7.17 -10.69
CA ASN A 490 -5.00 -8.06 -10.70
C ASN A 490 -5.08 -9.09 -11.83
N ASP A 491 -4.01 -9.87 -12.06
CA ASP A 491 -4.01 -10.93 -13.09
C ASP A 491 -5.20 -11.88 -12.88
N ALA A 492 -6.15 -11.86 -13.81
CA ALA A 492 -7.39 -12.62 -13.73
C ALA A 492 -7.14 -14.14 -13.66
N HIS A 493 -5.99 -14.61 -14.14
CA HIS A 493 -5.62 -16.03 -14.12
C HIS A 493 -5.21 -16.51 -12.72
N ILE A 494 -4.91 -15.62 -11.77
CA ILE A 494 -4.60 -16.00 -10.38
C ILE A 494 -5.74 -16.84 -9.79
N TRP A 495 -7.00 -16.48 -10.07
CA TRP A 495 -8.16 -17.23 -9.63
C TRP A 495 -8.16 -18.67 -10.16
N GLU A 496 -7.80 -18.89 -11.43
CA GLU A 496 -7.72 -20.26 -11.98
C GLU A 496 -6.56 -21.05 -11.36
N THR A 497 -5.38 -20.42 -11.19
CA THR A 497 -4.23 -21.07 -10.53
C THR A 497 -4.58 -21.56 -9.13
N VAL A 498 -5.29 -20.72 -8.36
CA VAL A 498 -5.78 -21.06 -7.03
C VAL A 498 -6.81 -22.20 -7.11
N ARG A 499 -7.66 -22.24 -8.15
CA ARG A 499 -8.67 -23.29 -8.35
C ARG A 499 -8.03 -24.65 -8.50
N VAL A 500 -7.02 -24.72 -9.36
CA VAL A 500 -6.25 -25.94 -9.61
C VAL A 500 -5.58 -26.42 -8.33
N ALA A 501 -4.92 -25.52 -7.59
CA ALA A 501 -4.21 -25.86 -6.35
C ALA A 501 -5.11 -26.43 -5.23
N ARG A 502 -6.43 -26.17 -5.28
CA ARG A 502 -7.42 -26.75 -4.35
C ARG A 502 -7.88 -28.16 -4.72
N THR A 503 -7.59 -28.66 -5.93
CA THR A 503 -8.06 -29.98 -6.36
C THR A 503 -7.12 -31.11 -5.87
N PRO A 504 -7.62 -32.11 -5.12
CA PRO A 504 -6.79 -33.20 -4.57
C PRO A 504 -6.05 -34.06 -5.61
N SER A 505 -6.49 -34.03 -6.88
CA SER A 505 -5.86 -34.73 -8.01
C SER A 505 -4.57 -34.07 -8.50
N GLY A 506 -4.21 -32.87 -8.02
CA GLY A 506 -2.93 -32.20 -8.28
C GLY A 506 -1.72 -32.84 -7.60
N ARG A 507 -1.71 -34.17 -7.40
CA ARG A 507 -0.52 -34.90 -6.92
C ARG A 507 0.60 -34.77 -7.97
N GLY A 508 1.47 -33.78 -7.78
CA GLY A 508 2.73 -33.65 -8.50
C GLY A 508 2.66 -33.11 -9.93
N GLY A 509 1.54 -32.55 -10.36
CA GLY A 509 1.51 -31.73 -11.56
C GLY A 509 1.96 -30.32 -11.19
N ASP A 510 3.07 -29.86 -11.74
CA ASP A 510 3.56 -28.50 -11.56
C ASP A 510 2.42 -27.51 -11.88
N VAL A 511 1.82 -26.91 -10.84
CA VAL A 511 0.71 -25.93 -10.96
C VAL A 511 1.17 -24.74 -11.80
N SER A 512 2.49 -24.47 -11.84
CA SER A 512 3.08 -23.47 -12.73
C SER A 512 3.21 -23.95 -14.18
N ALA A 513 3.30 -25.26 -14.44
CA ALA A 513 3.41 -25.84 -15.78
C ALA A 513 2.07 -25.98 -16.54
N GLN A 514 0.92 -25.79 -15.88
CA GLN A 514 -0.39 -25.90 -16.53
C GLN A 514 -0.75 -24.69 -17.40
N ARG A 515 -0.03 -23.56 -17.27
CA ARG A 515 -0.16 -22.40 -18.18
C ARG A 515 1.03 -22.37 -19.14
N ALA A 516 0.78 -22.02 -20.41
CA ALA A 516 1.84 -21.47 -21.24
C ALA A 516 2.31 -20.15 -20.59
N ALA A 517 3.61 -20.00 -20.32
CA ALA A 517 4.18 -18.79 -19.73
C ALA A 517 3.60 -17.52 -20.40
N ALA A 518 3.25 -16.51 -19.59
CA ALA A 518 2.72 -15.25 -20.09
C ALA A 518 3.62 -14.74 -21.22
N ARG A 519 3.03 -14.47 -22.40
CA ARG A 519 3.79 -14.01 -23.56
C ARG A 519 3.68 -12.50 -23.61
N TYR A 520 4.40 -11.84 -22.69
CA TYR A 520 4.41 -10.39 -22.64
C TYR A 520 4.90 -9.84 -23.97
N THR A 521 4.07 -9.02 -24.59
CA THR A 521 4.33 -8.34 -25.85
C THR A 521 3.98 -6.87 -25.71
N VAL A 522 4.72 -6.02 -26.41
CA VAL A 522 4.30 -4.65 -26.68
C VAL A 522 3.33 -4.71 -27.84
N ALA A 523 2.04 -4.55 -27.56
CA ALA A 523 1.02 -4.37 -28.58
C ALA A 523 1.01 -2.90 -29.00
N TRP A 524 1.01 -2.65 -30.30
CA TRP A 524 0.98 -1.30 -30.85
C TRP A 524 -0.05 -1.15 -31.96
N ARG A 525 -0.60 0.05 -32.07
CA ARG A 525 -1.57 0.44 -33.08
C ARG A 525 -1.23 1.85 -33.57
N VAL A 526 -1.18 2.04 -34.88
CA VAL A 526 -0.94 3.34 -35.50
C VAL A 526 -2.21 3.84 -36.15
N GLU A 527 -2.64 5.02 -35.75
CA GLU A 527 -3.84 5.69 -36.26
C GLU A 527 -3.46 7.01 -36.92
N SER A 528 -4.05 7.31 -38.08
CA SER A 528 -3.97 8.65 -38.65
C SER A 528 -4.78 9.64 -37.81
N LYS A 529 -4.60 10.94 -38.05
CA LYS A 529 -5.39 12.02 -37.43
C LYS A 529 -6.92 11.81 -37.48
N ASP A 530 -7.41 11.17 -38.54
CA ASP A 530 -8.84 10.89 -38.73
C ASP A 530 -9.33 9.63 -37.98
N GLY A 531 -8.47 9.02 -37.16
CA GLY A 531 -8.76 7.80 -36.39
C GLY A 531 -8.72 6.52 -37.22
N LYS A 532 -8.22 6.56 -38.46
CA LYS A 532 -8.06 5.37 -39.30
C LYS A 532 -6.83 4.58 -38.84
N VAL A 533 -7.01 3.32 -38.47
CA VAL A 533 -5.88 2.40 -38.22
C VAL A 533 -5.15 2.16 -39.54
N VAL A 534 -3.88 2.55 -39.59
CA VAL A 534 -3.02 2.38 -40.77
C VAL A 534 -2.03 1.24 -40.62
N ASP A 535 -1.71 0.87 -39.37
CA ASP A 535 -0.82 -0.23 -39.05
C ASP A 535 -1.06 -0.71 -37.62
N GLN A 536 -0.79 -1.98 -37.33
CA GLN A 536 -0.86 -2.53 -35.97
C GLN A 536 -0.04 -3.82 -35.88
N GLY A 537 0.46 -4.13 -34.69
CA GLY A 537 1.23 -5.35 -34.49
C GLY A 537 1.65 -5.55 -33.05
N THR A 538 2.58 -6.48 -32.87
CA THR A 538 3.16 -6.83 -31.58
C THR A 538 4.66 -6.97 -31.69
N ALA A 539 5.38 -6.61 -30.65
CA ALA A 539 6.80 -6.92 -30.47
C ALA A 539 7.02 -7.66 -29.14
N PRO A 540 8.10 -8.44 -29.00
CA PRO A 540 8.50 -8.99 -27.71
C PRO A 540 8.67 -7.90 -26.64
N ALA A 541 8.20 -8.13 -25.42
CA ALA A 541 8.35 -7.17 -24.31
C ALA A 541 9.69 -7.28 -23.55
N ASP A 542 10.58 -8.19 -23.97
CA ASP A 542 11.95 -8.30 -23.45
C ASP A 542 12.91 -7.27 -24.06
N SER A 543 12.46 -6.52 -25.07
CA SER A 543 13.18 -5.44 -25.73
C SER A 543 12.54 -4.08 -25.43
N PRO A 544 13.29 -3.09 -24.91
CA PRO A 544 12.79 -1.73 -24.66
C PRO A 544 12.58 -0.90 -25.94
N GLU A 545 12.72 -1.51 -27.11
CA GLU A 545 12.62 -0.83 -28.41
C GLU A 545 11.63 -1.55 -29.33
N LEU A 546 10.78 -0.76 -29.99
CA LEU A 546 9.93 -1.17 -31.09
C LEU A 546 10.41 -0.51 -32.39
N SER A 547 10.57 -1.28 -33.47
CA SER A 547 10.81 -0.73 -34.81
C SER A 547 9.50 -0.67 -35.60
N TRP A 548 9.09 0.53 -36.00
CA TRP A 548 7.93 0.77 -36.87
C TRP A 548 8.37 1.35 -38.22
N THR A 549 7.64 1.08 -39.30
CA THR A 549 7.92 1.66 -40.63
C THR A 549 6.87 2.71 -40.96
N ALA A 550 7.31 3.95 -41.16
CA ALA A 550 6.43 5.09 -41.38
C ALA A 550 5.56 4.92 -42.64
N ALA A 551 4.29 5.31 -42.54
CA ALA A 551 3.38 5.28 -43.67
C ALA A 551 3.91 6.12 -44.86
N LYS A 552 3.55 5.72 -46.08
CA LYS A 552 3.94 6.49 -47.29
C LYS A 552 3.13 7.78 -47.45
N GLU A 553 1.93 7.82 -46.87
CA GLU A 553 1.05 8.98 -46.90
C GLU A 553 1.51 10.02 -45.87
N PRO A 554 1.76 11.27 -46.27
CA PRO A 554 2.06 12.35 -45.34
C PRO A 554 0.90 12.61 -44.37
N GLY A 555 1.20 13.02 -43.14
CA GLY A 555 0.19 13.35 -42.14
C GLY A 555 0.65 13.15 -40.71
N GLU A 556 -0.26 13.46 -39.78
CA GLU A 556 -0.08 13.20 -38.35
C GLU A 556 -0.60 11.79 -38.01
N TYR A 557 0.20 11.05 -37.27
CA TYR A 557 -0.07 9.69 -36.82
C TYR A 557 0.12 9.58 -35.31
N THR A 558 -0.66 8.73 -34.66
CA THR A 558 -0.49 8.38 -33.25
C THR A 558 -0.18 6.89 -33.15
N ILE A 559 0.99 6.56 -32.59
CA ILE A 559 1.36 5.21 -32.19
C ILE A 559 0.87 5.02 -30.76
N THR A 560 -0.14 4.18 -30.56
CA THR A 560 -0.64 3.75 -29.26
C THR A 560 0.07 2.45 -28.88
N LEU A 561 0.70 2.38 -27.71
CA LEU A 561 1.44 1.22 -27.21
C LEU A 561 0.88 0.77 -25.85
N ALA A 562 0.81 -0.54 -25.63
CA ALA A 562 0.48 -1.11 -24.34
C ALA A 562 1.13 -2.48 -24.16
N ILE A 563 1.29 -2.91 -22.92
CA ILE A 563 1.72 -4.27 -22.63
C ILE A 563 0.52 -5.22 -22.69
N SER A 564 0.72 -6.34 -23.38
CA SER A 564 -0.23 -7.43 -23.52
C SER A 564 0.38 -8.71 -22.97
N GLU A 565 -0.37 -9.45 -22.16
CA GLU A 565 0.07 -10.73 -21.57
C GLU A 565 -0.30 -11.97 -22.40
N ASP A 566 -1.15 -11.80 -23.42
CA ASP A 566 -1.73 -12.89 -24.23
C ASP A 566 -1.30 -12.85 -25.70
N GLY A 567 -0.17 -12.18 -25.98
CA GLY A 567 0.42 -12.07 -27.31
C GLY A 567 -0.30 -11.06 -28.20
N GLY A 568 -0.88 -10.00 -27.62
CA GLY A 568 -1.47 -8.86 -28.31
C GLY A 568 -2.98 -8.91 -28.53
N LYS A 569 -3.70 -9.86 -27.90
CA LYS A 569 -5.16 -9.96 -28.05
C LYS A 569 -5.89 -9.01 -27.11
N THR A 570 -5.37 -8.86 -25.89
CA THR A 570 -5.86 -7.92 -24.89
C THR A 570 -4.72 -7.05 -24.38
N THR A 571 -5.06 -5.85 -23.92
CA THR A 571 -4.13 -4.89 -23.32
C THR A 571 -4.70 -4.47 -21.98
N LEU A 572 -3.85 -4.43 -20.96
CA LEU A 572 -4.23 -4.09 -19.60
C LEU A 572 -3.64 -2.74 -19.22
N GLY A 573 -4.38 -1.99 -18.39
CA GLY A 573 -3.96 -0.66 -17.96
C GLY A 573 -4.18 0.45 -19.01
N THR A 574 -3.50 1.57 -18.84
CA THR A 574 -3.61 2.75 -19.69
C THR A 574 -2.58 2.68 -20.82
N PRO A 575 -3.00 2.65 -22.10
CA PRO A 575 -2.06 2.63 -23.21
C PRO A 575 -1.31 3.97 -23.32
N ALA A 576 -0.01 3.89 -23.60
CA ALA A 576 0.81 5.05 -23.91
C ALA A 576 0.62 5.50 -25.36
N LYS A 577 0.87 6.77 -25.65
CA LYS A 577 0.71 7.35 -27.00
C LYS A 577 1.94 8.16 -27.40
N LEU A 578 2.36 7.99 -28.64
CA LEU A 578 3.45 8.74 -29.28
C LEU A 578 2.93 9.36 -30.59
N ALA A 579 2.95 10.68 -30.66
CA ALA A 579 2.60 11.40 -31.89
C ALA A 579 3.80 11.45 -32.84
N VAL A 580 3.58 11.12 -34.11
CA VAL A 580 4.59 11.12 -35.18
C VAL A 580 4.03 11.90 -36.37
N ASN A 581 4.87 12.74 -36.99
CA ASN A 581 4.52 13.52 -38.17
C ASN A 581 5.34 13.04 -39.38
N ILE A 582 4.65 12.75 -40.47
CA ILE A 582 5.24 12.38 -41.75
C ILE A 582 5.08 13.56 -42.70
N PRO A 583 6.16 14.26 -43.08
CA PRO A 583 6.07 15.45 -43.91
C PRO A 583 5.70 15.08 -45.35
N THR A 584 5.03 16.01 -46.04
CA THR A 584 4.84 15.90 -47.48
C THR A 584 6.22 15.95 -48.16
N PRO A 585 6.56 15.01 -49.05
CA PRO A 585 7.83 15.05 -49.75
C PRO A 585 7.92 16.35 -50.56
N THR A 586 8.79 17.27 -50.14
CA THR A 586 9.05 18.51 -50.87
C THR A 586 9.91 18.19 -52.09
N PRO A 587 9.45 18.43 -53.34
CA PRO A 587 10.34 18.37 -54.49
C PRO A 587 11.43 19.45 -54.36
N SER A 588 12.69 19.05 -54.61
CA SER A 588 13.86 19.95 -54.61
C SER A 588 13.65 21.14 -55.57
N PRO A 589 13.99 22.39 -55.18
CA PRO A 589 13.53 23.59 -55.89
C PRO A 589 14.32 23.91 -57.17
N THR A 590 13.59 24.26 -58.23
CA THR A 590 14.08 25.08 -59.35
C THR A 590 13.67 26.54 -59.07
N PRO A 591 14.53 27.56 -59.28
CA PRO A 591 14.25 28.92 -58.82
C PRO A 591 13.30 29.71 -59.75
N LYS A 592 12.67 30.74 -59.14
CA LYS A 592 12.08 31.99 -59.70
C LYS A 592 10.55 31.97 -59.97
N PRO A 593 9.82 33.12 -60.01
CA PRO A 593 9.91 34.43 -59.33
C PRO A 593 8.66 34.78 -58.45
N THR A 594 8.82 35.81 -57.63
CA THR A 594 7.80 36.53 -56.83
C THR A 594 6.66 37.14 -57.65
N ALA A 595 5.42 37.01 -57.14
CA ALA A 595 4.32 37.96 -57.34
C ALA A 595 3.39 38.00 -56.10
N THR A 596 2.82 39.17 -55.85
CA THR A 596 1.95 39.60 -54.74
C THR A 596 0.61 40.08 -55.36
N PRO A 597 -0.51 40.29 -54.64
CA PRO A 597 -1.31 39.46 -53.70
C PRO A 597 -2.79 39.28 -54.21
N THR A 598 -3.73 38.97 -53.28
CA THR A 598 -5.23 39.08 -53.29
C THR A 598 -6.07 37.85 -53.71
N PRO A 599 -7.33 37.67 -53.25
CA PRO A 599 -7.95 37.75 -51.91
C PRO A 599 -8.47 36.37 -51.40
N LYS A 600 -8.71 36.24 -50.09
CA LYS A 600 -9.29 35.07 -49.41
C LYS A 600 -10.83 35.03 -49.51
N PRO A 601 -11.45 33.97 -50.05
CA PRO A 601 -12.85 33.63 -49.80
C PRO A 601 -12.98 32.73 -48.56
N ALA A 602 -13.93 33.07 -47.68
CA ALA A 602 -14.30 32.27 -46.53
C ALA A 602 -15.05 30.98 -46.94
N ALA A 603 -14.78 29.88 -46.23
CA ALA A 603 -15.47 28.60 -46.39
C ALA A 603 -16.08 28.16 -45.04
N PRO A 604 -17.18 27.38 -45.06
CA PRO A 604 -18.20 27.33 -44.01
C PRO A 604 -17.86 26.34 -42.88
N ALA A 605 -18.45 26.59 -41.70
CA ALA A 605 -18.34 25.76 -40.51
C ALA A 605 -18.92 24.34 -40.70
N ALA A 606 -18.19 23.33 -40.22
CA ALA A 606 -18.60 21.92 -40.17
C ALA A 606 -19.14 21.55 -38.77
N PRO A 607 -19.99 20.51 -38.65
CA PRO A 607 -20.87 20.28 -37.50
C PRO A 607 -20.14 19.68 -36.28
N GLU A 608 -20.54 20.12 -35.08
CA GLU A 608 -20.08 19.64 -33.77
C GLU A 608 -20.35 18.15 -33.52
N ALA A 609 -19.35 17.46 -32.99
CA ALA A 609 -19.47 16.12 -32.42
C ALA A 609 -20.11 16.17 -31.00
N PRO A 610 -20.78 15.11 -30.53
CA PRO A 610 -21.51 15.14 -29.26
C PRO A 610 -20.57 15.29 -28.06
N ALA A 611 -20.84 16.27 -27.22
CA ALA A 611 -20.04 16.63 -26.05
C ALA A 611 -20.03 15.53 -24.97
N ALA A 612 -18.86 15.31 -24.38
CA ALA A 612 -18.69 14.56 -23.13
C ALA A 612 -19.55 15.19 -22.00
N PRO A 613 -20.03 14.41 -21.03
CA PRO A 613 -20.83 14.93 -19.93
C PRO A 613 -20.04 16.00 -19.15
N ALA A 614 -20.70 17.14 -18.90
CA ALA A 614 -20.07 18.31 -18.30
C ALA A 614 -19.68 18.06 -16.82
N PRO A 615 -18.51 18.55 -16.38
CA PRO A 615 -18.08 18.48 -14.98
C PRO A 615 -19.02 19.27 -14.05
N SER A 616 -19.37 18.68 -12.92
CA SER A 616 -20.39 19.15 -11.96
C SER A 616 -19.88 20.15 -10.90
N GLY A 617 -18.64 20.62 -11.00
CA GLY A 617 -18.10 21.71 -10.17
C GLY A 617 -18.70 23.06 -10.57
N GLY A 618 -19.74 23.50 -9.86
CA GLY A 618 -20.57 24.71 -10.04
C GLY A 618 -20.03 25.88 -10.91
N GLY A 619 -20.89 26.35 -11.83
CA GLY A 619 -20.77 27.63 -12.55
C GLY A 619 -20.23 27.55 -13.98
N SER A 620 -20.43 28.58 -14.81
CA SER A 620 -19.76 28.76 -16.11
C SER A 620 -18.27 29.12 -15.90
N PHE A 621 -17.47 29.19 -16.96
CA PHE A 621 -16.14 29.81 -16.92
C PHE A 621 -16.24 31.24 -16.36
N GLY A 622 -15.27 31.66 -15.54
CA GLY A 622 -15.28 32.96 -14.86
C GLY A 622 -14.02 33.77 -15.14
N TYR A 623 -14.20 35.07 -15.40
CA TYR A 623 -13.12 36.03 -15.57
C TYR A 623 -12.90 36.81 -14.27
N GLY A 624 -11.74 36.60 -13.64
CA GLY A 624 -11.37 37.22 -12.39
C GLY A 624 -9.96 37.81 -12.39
N ILE A 625 -9.64 38.62 -11.39
CA ILE A 625 -8.32 39.24 -11.27
C ILE A 625 -7.94 39.42 -9.81
N GLN A 626 -6.66 39.24 -9.48
CA GLN A 626 -6.12 39.54 -8.17
C GLN A 626 -5.93 41.04 -8.01
N VAL A 627 -6.39 41.55 -6.88
CA VAL A 627 -6.34 42.97 -6.52
C VAL A 627 -5.80 43.14 -5.11
N ASP A 628 -5.14 44.26 -4.87
CA ASP A 628 -4.88 44.76 -3.52
C ASP A 628 -5.77 45.96 -3.25
N MET A 629 -6.74 45.79 -2.35
CA MET A 629 -7.63 46.88 -1.92
C MET A 629 -7.38 47.30 -0.47
N ILE A 630 -6.49 46.61 0.23
CA ILE A 630 -6.18 46.85 1.63
C ILE A 630 -5.17 47.99 1.79
N THR A 631 -4.17 48.07 0.91
CA THR A 631 -3.02 48.96 1.16
C THR A 631 -3.34 50.42 0.89
N ASP A 632 -4.09 50.71 -0.18
CA ASP A 632 -4.50 52.09 -0.52
C ASP A 632 -5.92 52.46 -0.05
N GLY A 633 -6.74 51.47 0.34
CA GLY A 633 -8.12 51.62 0.77
C GLY A 633 -9.07 52.19 -0.29
N ASN A 634 -8.64 52.36 -1.55
CA ASN A 634 -9.45 52.97 -2.60
C ASN A 634 -10.15 51.90 -3.45
N HIS A 635 -11.14 51.25 -2.85
CA HIS A 635 -11.88 50.16 -3.48
C HIS A 635 -12.58 50.61 -4.76
N ALA A 636 -13.14 51.84 -4.78
CA ALA A 636 -13.86 52.35 -5.93
C ALA A 636 -12.98 52.36 -7.19
N ARG A 637 -11.76 52.90 -7.11
CA ARG A 637 -10.84 52.94 -8.24
C ARG A 637 -10.50 51.54 -8.75
N VAL A 638 -10.22 50.60 -7.85
CA VAL A 638 -9.90 49.21 -8.19
C VAL A 638 -11.09 48.55 -8.89
N LEU A 639 -12.28 48.65 -8.31
CA LEU A 639 -13.48 48.00 -8.83
C LEU A 639 -13.96 48.63 -10.15
N ASP A 640 -13.77 49.93 -10.35
CA ASP A 640 -14.06 50.60 -11.61
C ASP A 640 -13.15 50.06 -12.74
N HIS A 641 -11.88 49.77 -12.45
CA HIS A 641 -10.99 49.09 -13.39
C HIS A 641 -11.45 47.65 -13.68
N VAL A 642 -11.90 46.90 -12.67
CA VAL A 642 -12.46 45.55 -12.86
C VAL A 642 -13.71 45.58 -13.74
N GLN A 643 -14.60 46.56 -13.55
CA GLN A 643 -15.78 46.76 -14.41
C GLN A 643 -15.38 47.16 -15.83
N ALA A 644 -14.39 48.04 -15.99
CA ALA A 644 -13.88 48.44 -17.30
C ALA A 644 -13.25 47.27 -18.07
N LEU A 645 -12.63 46.30 -17.36
CA LEU A 645 -12.20 45.04 -17.94
C LEU A 645 -13.39 44.18 -18.36
N GLY A 646 -14.58 44.37 -17.79
CA GLY A 646 -15.74 43.49 -17.96
C GLY A 646 -15.61 42.17 -17.17
N PHE A 647 -14.78 42.17 -16.12
CA PHE A 647 -14.59 41.00 -15.26
C PHE A 647 -15.62 40.98 -14.15
N SER A 648 -15.94 39.79 -13.64
CA SER A 648 -17.02 39.59 -12.66
C SER A 648 -16.52 39.00 -11.34
N TRP A 649 -15.22 38.74 -11.22
CA TRP A 649 -14.60 38.16 -10.04
C TRP A 649 -13.36 38.96 -9.62
N ILE A 650 -13.14 39.04 -8.31
CA ILE A 650 -11.88 39.49 -7.73
C ILE A 650 -11.35 38.46 -6.73
N LYS A 651 -10.02 38.32 -6.65
CA LYS A 651 -9.31 37.63 -5.58
C LYS A 651 -8.63 38.67 -4.70
N GLN A 652 -8.86 38.60 -3.40
CA GLN A 652 -8.11 39.33 -2.38
C GLN A 652 -7.48 38.33 -1.42
N GLN A 653 -6.17 38.41 -1.24
CA GLN A 653 -5.48 37.62 -0.22
C GLN A 653 -5.75 38.21 1.17
N VAL A 654 -6.06 37.34 2.12
CA VAL A 654 -6.46 37.65 3.49
C VAL A 654 -5.46 36.99 4.43
N GLU A 655 -4.53 37.79 4.94
CA GLU A 655 -3.54 37.34 5.91
C GLU A 655 -4.19 37.23 7.29
N TRP A 656 -4.47 36.00 7.72
CA TRP A 656 -5.22 35.69 8.95
C TRP A 656 -4.68 36.43 10.17
N PHE A 657 -3.36 36.55 10.30
CA PHE A 657 -2.75 37.26 11.43
C PHE A 657 -3.20 38.73 11.59
N ARG A 658 -3.59 39.41 10.50
CA ARG A 658 -4.07 40.80 10.55
C ARG A 658 -5.49 40.92 11.10
N TYR A 659 -6.32 39.92 10.82
CA TYR A 659 -7.76 39.97 11.07
C TYR A 659 -8.19 39.14 12.29
N ASN A 660 -7.24 38.47 12.94
CA ASN A 660 -7.47 37.74 14.18
C ASN A 660 -6.31 37.94 15.17
N PRO A 661 -6.13 39.16 15.71
CA PRO A 661 -4.99 39.50 16.56
C PRO A 661 -4.90 38.67 17.84
N ALA A 662 -6.04 38.18 18.35
CA ALA A 662 -6.12 37.26 19.49
C ALA A 662 -7.33 36.33 19.36
N PRO A 663 -7.35 35.15 20.01
CA PRO A 663 -8.48 34.23 19.97
C PRO A 663 -9.83 34.92 20.25
N GLY A 664 -10.82 34.73 19.38
CA GLY A 664 -12.15 35.33 19.49
C GLY A 664 -12.24 36.84 19.19
N GLN A 665 -11.13 37.50 18.83
CA GLN A 665 -11.13 38.91 18.41
C GLN A 665 -10.92 38.99 16.89
N TYR A 666 -11.94 39.45 16.17
CA TYR A 666 -11.92 39.55 14.72
C TYR A 666 -12.06 41.00 14.26
N ASP A 667 -11.19 41.42 13.34
CA ASP A 667 -11.21 42.76 12.75
C ASP A 667 -11.66 42.70 11.29
N TRP A 668 -12.97 42.60 11.08
CA TRP A 668 -13.52 42.45 9.73
C TRP A 668 -13.64 43.75 8.94
N GLY A 669 -13.44 44.91 9.57
CA GLY A 669 -13.77 46.22 8.99
C GLY A 669 -13.20 46.46 7.58
N PRO A 670 -11.89 46.25 7.35
CA PRO A 670 -11.29 46.39 6.02
C PRO A 670 -11.89 45.43 4.98
N LEU A 671 -12.15 44.18 5.36
CA LEU A 671 -12.73 43.16 4.49
C LEU A 671 -14.22 43.40 4.21
N ASP A 672 -14.95 44.00 5.16
CA ASP A 672 -16.34 44.42 4.98
C ASP A 672 -16.47 45.47 3.88
N GLY A 673 -15.57 46.47 3.85
CA GLY A 673 -15.56 47.47 2.78
C GLY A 673 -15.40 46.81 1.40
N ILE A 674 -14.44 45.89 1.27
CA ILE A 674 -14.21 45.13 0.04
C ILE A 674 -15.46 44.34 -0.38
N ALA A 675 -16.00 43.53 0.52
CA ALA A 675 -17.15 42.67 0.22
C ALA A 675 -18.40 43.49 -0.14
N ASN A 676 -18.64 44.61 0.56
CA ASN A 676 -19.79 45.48 0.31
C ASN A 676 -19.65 46.22 -1.03
N ASP A 677 -18.49 46.81 -1.31
CA ASP A 677 -18.28 47.59 -2.53
C ASP A 677 -18.30 46.73 -3.79
N ALA A 678 -17.77 45.49 -3.70
CA ALA A 678 -17.85 44.50 -4.76
C ALA A 678 -19.29 44.03 -4.98
N SER A 679 -20.00 43.69 -3.90
CA SER A 679 -21.40 43.26 -3.96
C SER A 679 -22.31 44.33 -4.57
N ALA A 680 -22.12 45.61 -4.20
CA ALA A 680 -22.86 46.74 -4.77
C ALA A 680 -22.65 46.91 -6.28
N ARG A 681 -21.56 46.36 -6.83
CA ARG A 681 -21.21 46.38 -8.26
C ARG A 681 -21.51 45.06 -8.99
N GLY A 682 -22.10 44.08 -8.30
CA GLY A 682 -22.34 42.75 -8.84
C GLY A 682 -21.05 41.95 -9.10
N ILE A 683 -19.94 42.35 -8.49
CA ILE A 683 -18.64 41.67 -8.59
C ILE A 683 -18.56 40.63 -7.46
N LYS A 684 -18.19 39.41 -7.84
CA LYS A 684 -18.01 38.29 -6.93
C LYS A 684 -16.63 38.31 -6.29
N VAL A 685 -16.55 37.87 -5.05
CA VAL A 685 -15.34 37.90 -4.23
C VAL A 685 -14.89 36.48 -3.91
N MET A 686 -13.61 36.23 -4.13
CA MET A 686 -12.88 35.13 -3.54
C MET A 686 -11.88 35.68 -2.51
N PHE A 687 -11.93 35.16 -1.28
CA PHE A 687 -10.90 35.41 -0.28
C PHE A 687 -9.94 34.22 -0.22
N SER A 688 -8.65 34.49 -0.42
CA SER A 688 -7.57 33.51 -0.23
C SER A 688 -6.98 33.68 1.15
N VAL A 689 -7.23 32.74 2.06
CA VAL A 689 -6.98 32.94 3.49
C VAL A 689 -5.74 32.17 3.93
N CYS A 690 -4.69 32.86 4.32
CA CYS A 690 -3.37 32.29 4.62
C CYS A 690 -2.71 32.96 5.84
N LYS A 691 -1.47 32.53 6.19
CA LYS A 691 -0.58 33.16 7.20
C LYS A 691 -1.17 33.26 8.61
N ALA A 692 -1.03 32.19 9.40
CA ALA A 692 -1.58 32.11 10.75
C ALA A 692 -0.94 33.14 11.72
N PRO A 693 -1.71 33.68 12.68
CA PRO A 693 -1.17 34.55 13.72
C PRO A 693 -0.18 33.80 14.60
N ALA A 694 0.81 34.52 15.15
CA ALA A 694 1.86 33.94 15.98
C ALA A 694 1.32 33.11 17.16
N TRP A 695 0.20 33.52 17.76
CA TRP A 695 -0.46 32.82 18.87
C TRP A 695 -1.05 31.46 18.48
N ALA A 696 -1.31 31.22 17.20
CA ALA A 696 -1.89 29.97 16.70
C ALA A 696 -0.84 29.00 16.14
N ARG A 697 0.40 29.44 15.92
CA ARG A 697 1.45 28.67 15.24
C ARG A 697 2.25 27.75 16.18
N PRO A 698 2.80 26.61 15.72
CA PRO A 698 3.64 25.70 16.52
C PRO A 698 4.79 26.39 17.25
N GLY A 699 5.20 25.91 18.42
CA GLY A 699 6.26 26.55 19.21
C GLY A 699 7.64 26.56 18.54
N ASP A 700 7.90 25.59 17.68
CA ASP A 700 9.16 25.33 16.99
C ASP A 700 9.22 25.89 15.55
N ASP A 701 8.15 26.57 15.11
CA ASP A 701 8.10 27.22 13.80
C ASP A 701 9.12 28.38 13.68
N ASP A 702 9.64 28.57 12.46
CA ASP A 702 10.33 29.81 12.11
C ASP A 702 9.32 30.96 12.01
N LYS A 703 9.29 31.82 13.03
CA LYS A 703 8.38 32.96 13.11
C LYS A 703 8.73 34.11 12.15
N SER A 704 9.85 34.04 11.44
CA SER A 704 10.22 35.03 10.42
C SER A 704 9.52 34.82 9.08
N VAL A 705 9.00 33.61 8.84
CA VAL A 705 8.23 33.24 7.64
C VAL A 705 6.78 32.93 7.97
N ALA A 706 5.92 32.74 6.97
CA ALA A 706 4.55 32.30 7.18
C ALA A 706 4.50 30.82 7.59
N GLY A 707 3.37 30.38 8.14
CA GLY A 707 3.18 28.98 8.52
C GLY A 707 1.78 28.66 9.02
N PRO A 708 1.43 27.37 9.05
CA PRO A 708 0.11 26.89 9.45
C PRO A 708 -0.12 27.05 10.95
N PRO A 709 -1.37 26.92 11.42
CA PRO A 709 -1.63 26.76 12.85
C PRO A 709 -1.06 25.43 13.38
N ALA A 710 -0.82 25.35 14.68
CA ALA A 710 -0.49 24.10 15.36
C ALA A 710 -1.68 23.14 15.39
N ASP A 711 -2.88 23.68 15.48
CA ASP A 711 -4.14 22.94 15.49
C ASP A 711 -5.03 23.39 14.32
N PRO A 712 -5.35 22.49 13.37
CA PRO A 712 -6.32 22.73 12.31
C PRO A 712 -7.68 23.25 12.79
N GLY A 713 -8.13 22.85 13.97
CA GLY A 713 -9.39 23.30 14.57
C GLY A 713 -9.42 24.80 14.85
N THR A 714 -8.27 25.39 15.17
CA THR A 714 -8.14 26.83 15.41
C THR A 714 -8.38 27.65 14.13
N TYR A 715 -7.84 27.20 13.00
CA TYR A 715 -8.10 27.82 11.71
C TYR A 715 -9.52 27.55 11.21
N ALA A 716 -10.05 26.36 11.46
CA ALA A 716 -11.43 26.03 11.14
C ALA A 716 -12.42 26.95 11.86
N GLU A 717 -12.19 27.30 13.12
CA GLU A 717 -13.03 28.26 13.85
C GLU A 717 -12.95 29.66 13.24
N PHE A 718 -11.75 30.15 12.88
CA PHE A 718 -11.62 31.41 12.16
C PHE A 718 -12.39 31.40 10.82
N MET A 719 -12.25 30.32 10.04
CA MET A 719 -12.95 30.16 8.77
C MET A 719 -14.47 30.07 8.95
N LYS A 720 -14.95 29.46 10.04
CA LYS A 720 -16.37 29.42 10.40
C LYS A 720 -16.91 30.83 10.66
N GLN A 721 -16.20 31.62 11.46
CA GLN A 721 -16.60 32.99 11.81
C GLN A 721 -16.54 33.91 10.58
N MET A 722 -15.52 33.78 9.74
CA MET A 722 -15.43 34.50 8.48
C MET A 722 -16.59 34.13 7.55
N ALA A 723 -16.85 32.84 7.32
CA ALA A 723 -17.94 32.38 6.47
C ALA A 723 -19.31 32.85 6.98
N ALA A 724 -19.50 32.89 8.30
CA ALA A 724 -20.74 33.40 8.91
C ALA A 724 -20.92 34.90 8.69
N HIS A 725 -19.85 35.67 8.89
CA HIS A 725 -19.86 37.13 8.74
C HIS A 725 -20.08 37.58 7.29
N PHE A 726 -19.47 36.88 6.34
CA PHE A 726 -19.50 37.24 4.92
C PHE A 726 -20.52 36.47 4.08
N LYS A 727 -21.39 35.68 4.73
CA LYS A 727 -22.43 34.89 4.06
C LYS A 727 -23.23 35.72 3.06
N GLY A 728 -23.30 35.24 1.81
CA GLY A 728 -23.99 35.91 0.70
C GLY A 728 -23.22 37.07 0.03
N ARG A 729 -22.13 37.56 0.62
CA ARG A 729 -21.28 38.62 0.05
C ARG A 729 -19.99 38.08 -0.56
N VAL A 730 -19.43 37.01 0.00
CA VAL A 730 -18.25 36.29 -0.53
C VAL A 730 -18.70 34.95 -1.12
N GLN A 731 -18.26 34.65 -2.34
CA GLN A 731 -18.73 33.47 -3.09
C GLN A 731 -17.72 32.32 -3.07
N ALA A 732 -16.47 32.58 -2.70
CA ALA A 732 -15.43 31.58 -2.69
C ALA A 732 -14.38 31.83 -1.59
N TYR A 733 -13.87 30.74 -1.01
CA TYR A 733 -12.71 30.74 -0.13
C TYR A 733 -11.64 29.82 -0.69
N GLU A 734 -10.45 30.36 -0.95
CA GLU A 734 -9.25 29.56 -1.18
C GLU A 734 -8.55 29.32 0.16
N ILE A 735 -8.30 28.05 0.47
CA ILE A 735 -7.76 27.64 1.76
C ILE A 735 -6.26 27.46 1.67
N TRP A 736 -5.55 28.40 2.28
CA TRP A 736 -4.11 28.55 2.19
C TRP A 736 -3.60 29.03 0.82
N ASN A 737 -2.28 29.20 0.73
CA ASN A 737 -1.55 29.66 -0.45
C ASN A 737 -0.18 28.97 -0.49
N GLU A 738 0.16 28.34 -1.61
CA GLU A 738 1.54 27.87 -1.90
C GLU A 738 2.18 27.00 -0.79
N GLN A 739 1.36 26.13 -0.18
CA GLN A 739 1.72 25.24 0.94
C GLN A 739 2.87 24.26 0.64
N ASN A 740 3.32 24.17 -0.61
CA ASN A 740 4.46 23.36 -1.02
C ASN A 740 5.80 24.11 -0.92
N LEU A 741 5.82 25.33 -0.37
CA LEU A 741 7.03 26.13 -0.14
C LEU A 741 7.32 26.31 1.35
N TRP A 742 8.58 26.16 1.73
CA TRP A 742 9.02 26.18 3.14
C TRP A 742 8.63 27.46 3.90
N TYR A 743 8.68 28.61 3.22
CA TYR A 743 8.38 29.91 3.81
C TYR A 743 6.88 30.21 3.89
N GLU A 744 6.03 29.38 3.29
CA GLU A 744 4.57 29.39 3.46
C GLU A 744 4.11 28.32 4.46
N TRP A 745 5.03 27.47 4.93
CA TRP A 745 4.73 26.30 5.75
C TRP A 745 5.61 26.13 6.99
N GLY A 746 5.92 27.24 7.67
CA GLY A 746 6.47 27.23 9.02
C GLY A 746 7.99 27.12 9.12
N GLY A 747 8.71 27.11 7.99
CA GLY A 747 10.17 27.07 7.97
C GLY A 747 10.75 25.85 7.27
N ARG A 748 12.09 25.80 7.23
CA ARG A 748 12.84 24.59 6.85
C ARG A 748 12.87 23.56 7.99
N GLY A 749 13.42 22.39 7.70
CA GLY A 749 13.49 21.23 8.59
C GLY A 749 12.54 20.11 8.20
N HIS A 750 12.32 19.90 6.89
CA HIS A 750 11.42 18.88 6.32
C HIS A 750 9.97 18.99 6.84
N ARG A 751 9.48 20.23 6.96
CA ARG A 751 8.14 20.54 7.51
C ARG A 751 7.02 20.37 6.48
N LEU A 752 7.35 20.40 5.19
CA LEU A 752 6.38 20.33 4.10
C LEU A 752 5.61 19.01 4.12
N SER A 753 4.28 19.08 4.14
CA SER A 753 3.43 17.90 4.17
C SER A 753 2.06 18.19 3.55
N ALA A 754 1.81 17.56 2.40
CA ALA A 754 0.49 17.61 1.76
C ALA A 754 -0.61 17.01 2.64
N ALA A 755 -0.31 15.98 3.43
CA ALA A 755 -1.27 15.36 4.35
C ALA A 755 -1.73 16.34 5.44
N LYS A 756 -0.79 17.01 6.12
CA LYS A 756 -1.11 18.05 7.12
C LYS A 756 -1.87 19.22 6.52
N TYR A 757 -1.55 19.61 5.29
CA TYR A 757 -2.33 20.61 4.58
C TYR A 757 -3.77 20.13 4.29
N VAL A 758 -3.96 18.88 3.87
CA VAL A 758 -5.29 18.31 3.62
C VAL A 758 -6.10 18.17 4.92
N GLU A 759 -5.47 17.93 6.07
CA GLU A 759 -6.12 18.01 7.39
C GLU A 759 -6.63 19.42 7.70
N LEU A 760 -5.78 20.44 7.49
CA LEU A 760 -6.16 21.86 7.63
C LEU A 760 -7.35 22.20 6.72
N LEU A 761 -7.26 21.80 5.44
CA LEU A 761 -8.32 21.98 4.45
C LEU A 761 -9.61 21.27 4.86
N ARG A 762 -9.54 20.02 5.34
CA ARG A 762 -10.70 19.23 5.79
C ARG A 762 -11.44 19.93 6.93
N ALA A 763 -10.69 20.44 7.92
CA ALA A 763 -11.26 21.16 9.05
C ALA A 763 -11.94 22.46 8.59
N ALA A 764 -11.27 23.26 7.75
CA ALA A 764 -11.84 24.47 7.18
C ALA A 764 -13.08 24.20 6.30
N TYR A 765 -13.01 23.19 5.43
CA TYR A 765 -14.12 22.79 4.54
C TYR A 765 -15.37 22.45 5.36
N GLY A 766 -15.24 21.57 6.36
CA GLY A 766 -16.35 21.21 7.24
C GLY A 766 -16.93 22.41 7.98
N ALA A 767 -16.08 23.29 8.51
CA ALA A 767 -16.49 24.49 9.23
C ALA A 767 -17.26 25.48 8.33
N ILE A 768 -16.72 25.79 7.14
CA ILE A 768 -17.34 26.69 6.17
C ILE A 768 -18.68 26.11 5.69
N LYS A 769 -18.70 24.84 5.27
CA LYS A 769 -19.92 24.19 4.74
C LYS A 769 -21.02 24.05 5.79
N SER A 770 -20.68 23.98 7.08
CA SER A 770 -21.67 23.98 8.16
C SER A 770 -22.44 25.31 8.28
N VAL A 771 -21.85 26.41 7.80
CA VAL A 771 -22.42 27.76 7.86
C VAL A 771 -23.10 28.13 6.55
N ASP A 772 -22.41 27.90 5.43
CA ASP A 772 -22.90 28.16 4.09
C ASP A 772 -22.49 27.02 3.14
N PRO A 773 -23.37 26.06 2.86
CA PRO A 773 -23.06 24.97 1.94
C PRO A 773 -22.92 25.44 0.49
N SER A 774 -23.39 26.66 0.16
CA SER A 774 -23.39 27.20 -1.21
C SER A 774 -22.08 27.89 -1.61
N VAL A 775 -21.25 28.29 -0.65
CA VAL A 775 -19.95 28.92 -0.93
C VAL A 775 -18.98 27.90 -1.52
N ILE A 776 -18.15 28.32 -2.46
CA ILE A 776 -17.15 27.46 -3.10
C ILE A 776 -15.90 27.42 -2.21
N VAL A 777 -15.42 26.23 -1.88
CA VAL A 777 -14.15 26.04 -1.17
C VAL A 777 -13.13 25.48 -2.15
N ILE A 778 -12.07 26.24 -2.40
CA ILE A 778 -10.97 25.89 -3.30
C ILE A 778 -9.79 25.46 -2.44
N SER A 779 -9.11 24.37 -2.84
CA SER A 779 -7.83 24.04 -2.23
C SER A 779 -6.81 25.14 -2.51
N GLY A 780 -5.98 25.50 -1.54
CA GLY A 780 -4.75 26.25 -1.77
C GLY A 780 -3.97 25.69 -2.95
N ALA A 781 -3.52 26.60 -3.79
CA ALA A 781 -2.81 26.30 -5.02
C ALA A 781 -1.30 26.11 -4.76
N PRO A 782 -0.71 24.98 -5.16
CA PRO A 782 0.74 24.80 -5.11
C PRO A 782 1.46 25.65 -6.16
N THR A 783 2.64 26.17 -5.83
CA THR A 783 3.55 26.86 -6.76
C THR A 783 4.26 25.85 -7.65
N PRO A 784 4.27 26.01 -8.99
CA PRO A 784 5.10 25.20 -9.87
C PRO A 784 6.58 25.48 -9.67
N THR A 785 7.26 24.59 -8.94
CA THR A 785 8.67 24.77 -8.61
C THR A 785 9.59 24.04 -9.59
N GLY A 786 9.14 22.90 -10.12
CA GLY A 786 10.02 21.94 -10.81
C GLY A 786 11.22 21.49 -9.95
N PHE A 787 11.14 21.72 -8.63
CA PHE A 787 12.18 21.47 -7.66
C PHE A 787 11.57 20.75 -6.46
N ASN A 788 12.27 19.73 -5.97
CA ASN A 788 11.70 18.76 -5.07
C ASN A 788 12.73 18.16 -4.11
N ASP A 789 13.08 18.91 -3.07
CA ASP A 789 13.98 18.44 -2.00
C ASP A 789 13.24 18.02 -0.72
N GLY A 790 11.91 18.22 -0.69
CA GLY A 790 11.09 17.93 0.49
C GLY A 790 11.39 18.82 1.70
N ASP A 791 12.17 19.90 1.53
CA ASP A 791 12.52 20.84 2.59
C ASP A 791 12.24 22.28 2.16
N THR A 792 12.90 22.72 1.09
CA THR A 792 12.69 24.04 0.47
C THR A 792 11.39 24.05 -0.32
N ALA A 793 11.18 23.03 -1.15
CA ALA A 793 9.95 22.89 -1.92
C ALA A 793 9.65 21.42 -2.24
N ILE A 794 8.37 21.14 -2.48
CA ILE A 794 7.91 19.93 -3.14
C ILE A 794 7.35 20.32 -4.51
N ASP A 795 7.69 19.56 -5.55
CA ASP A 795 7.15 19.74 -6.90
C ASP A 795 5.62 19.79 -6.89
N ASP A 796 5.02 20.71 -7.62
CA ASP A 796 3.58 21.00 -7.55
C ASP A 796 2.72 19.81 -7.96
N GLN A 797 3.13 19.08 -8.99
CA GLN A 797 2.42 17.88 -9.44
C GLN A 797 2.59 16.72 -8.47
N GLN A 798 3.77 16.57 -7.86
CA GLN A 798 3.97 15.57 -6.80
C GLN A 798 3.15 15.93 -5.55
N TYR A 799 3.17 17.18 -5.12
CA TYR A 799 2.42 17.66 -3.97
C TYR A 799 0.91 17.46 -4.19
N LEU A 800 0.40 17.73 -5.40
CA LEU A 800 -1.00 17.46 -5.73
C LEU A 800 -1.36 15.96 -5.64
N ARG A 801 -0.48 15.05 -6.09
CA ARG A 801 -0.67 13.60 -5.90
C ARG A 801 -0.75 13.24 -4.42
N GLN A 802 0.18 13.75 -3.61
CA GLN A 802 0.18 13.54 -2.17
C GLN A 802 -1.08 14.13 -1.49
N MET A 803 -1.59 15.27 -1.97
CA MET A 803 -2.86 15.82 -1.50
C MET A 803 -4.02 14.87 -1.80
N TYR A 804 -4.05 14.28 -3.00
CA TYR A 804 -5.07 13.30 -3.36
C TYR A 804 -4.96 12.00 -2.56
N ASP A 805 -3.75 11.50 -2.30
CA ASP A 805 -3.50 10.36 -1.42
C ASP A 805 -4.04 10.63 0.00
N ALA A 806 -3.93 11.87 0.49
CA ALA A 806 -4.47 12.32 1.77
C ALA A 806 -6.00 12.61 1.76
N GLY A 807 -6.66 12.43 0.61
CA GLY A 807 -8.12 12.54 0.48
C GLY A 807 -8.64 13.92 0.07
N LEU A 808 -7.85 14.72 -0.65
CA LEU A 808 -8.25 16.03 -1.24
C LEU A 808 -9.61 15.98 -1.93
N LYS A 809 -9.89 14.88 -2.64
CA LYS A 809 -11.13 14.66 -3.40
C LYS A 809 -12.41 14.93 -2.60
N TYR A 810 -12.37 14.77 -1.28
CA TYR A 810 -13.56 14.86 -0.43
C TYR A 810 -13.69 16.19 0.34
N VAL A 811 -12.73 17.11 0.20
CA VAL A 811 -12.59 18.27 1.08
C VAL A 811 -12.37 19.60 0.34
N CYS A 812 -12.73 19.64 -0.93
CA CYS A 812 -12.80 20.87 -1.73
C CYS A 812 -13.88 20.74 -2.81
N ASP A 813 -14.35 21.87 -3.34
CA ASP A 813 -15.28 21.92 -4.48
C ASP A 813 -14.53 22.15 -5.81
N ALA A 814 -13.32 22.72 -5.74
CA ALA A 814 -12.42 22.91 -6.85
C ALA A 814 -10.95 22.82 -6.40
N VAL A 815 -10.07 22.46 -7.34
CA VAL A 815 -8.62 22.37 -7.10
C VAL A 815 -7.96 23.68 -7.53
N GLY A 816 -7.28 24.36 -6.61
CA GLY A 816 -6.50 25.56 -6.91
C GLY A 816 -5.19 25.23 -7.66
N ALA A 817 -4.75 26.13 -8.53
CA ALA A 817 -3.48 26.01 -9.25
C ALA A 817 -2.86 27.40 -9.50
N HIS A 818 -1.52 27.48 -9.48
CA HIS A 818 -0.76 28.67 -9.86
C HIS A 818 0.05 28.45 -11.15
N PRO A 819 -0.57 28.18 -12.32
CA PRO A 819 0.17 27.88 -13.54
C PRO A 819 1.04 29.08 -13.98
N SER A 820 2.36 28.92 -13.87
CA SER A 820 3.31 29.96 -14.27
C SER A 820 3.67 29.82 -15.76
N GLY A 821 3.70 30.94 -16.45
CA GLY A 821 4.13 31.01 -17.85
C GLY A 821 5.55 31.56 -18.06
N PHE A 822 6.17 32.14 -17.02
CA PHE A 822 7.48 32.80 -17.07
C PHE A 822 7.65 33.67 -18.33
N ASN A 823 8.48 33.24 -19.29
CA ASN A 823 8.75 33.88 -20.57
C ASN A 823 8.36 33.01 -21.77
N ASN A 824 7.46 32.03 -21.56
CA ASN A 824 6.94 31.14 -22.59
C ASN A 824 5.49 31.50 -22.96
N PRO A 825 5.08 31.39 -24.23
CA PRO A 825 3.69 31.50 -24.63
C PRO A 825 2.77 30.52 -23.87
N PRO A 826 1.52 30.88 -23.59
CA PRO A 826 0.60 30.05 -22.81
C PRO A 826 0.26 28.72 -23.45
N ASP A 827 0.22 28.62 -24.78
CA ASP A 827 -0.07 27.40 -25.53
C ASP A 827 1.18 26.60 -25.94
N ALA A 828 2.36 27.09 -25.58
CA ALA A 828 3.62 26.40 -25.80
C ALA A 828 3.62 25.01 -25.14
N ASP A 829 4.04 24.00 -25.90
CA ASP A 829 4.27 22.67 -25.37
C ASP A 829 5.67 22.62 -24.73
N TRP A 830 5.71 22.43 -23.42
CA TRP A 830 6.94 22.41 -22.61
C TRP A 830 7.99 21.41 -23.13
N ARG A 831 7.55 20.36 -23.82
CA ARG A 831 8.43 19.33 -24.39
C ARG A 831 9.24 19.86 -25.56
N THR A 832 8.64 20.69 -26.40
CA THR A 832 9.19 21.04 -27.73
C THR A 832 9.51 22.52 -27.89
N TYR A 833 8.83 23.41 -27.17
CA TYR A 833 9.01 24.85 -27.31
C TYR A 833 10.37 25.28 -26.76
N ARG A 834 11.12 26.02 -27.58
CA ARG A 834 12.39 26.65 -27.23
C ARG A 834 12.43 28.00 -27.93
N ASP A 835 12.79 29.05 -27.22
CA ASP A 835 13.09 30.34 -27.83
C ASP A 835 14.55 30.73 -27.53
N PRO A 836 15.45 30.66 -28.53
CA PRO A 836 16.85 31.01 -28.33
C PRO A 836 17.07 32.53 -28.11
N ALA A 837 16.07 33.37 -28.35
CA ALA A 837 16.17 34.81 -28.09
C ALA A 837 15.99 35.15 -26.60
N ASN A 838 15.34 34.27 -25.83
CA ASN A 838 15.12 34.48 -24.40
C ASN A 838 16.43 34.40 -23.61
N SER A 839 16.66 35.37 -22.72
CA SER A 839 17.81 35.37 -21.82
C SER A 839 17.69 34.29 -20.74
N PHE A 840 16.46 33.97 -20.32
CA PHE A 840 16.17 32.88 -19.39
C PHE A 840 15.61 31.66 -20.14
N GLN A 841 16.34 30.55 -20.14
CA GLN A 841 15.93 29.34 -20.87
C GLN A 841 15.01 28.46 -20.02
N ALA A 842 13.75 28.88 -19.86
CA ALA A 842 12.71 28.19 -19.09
C ALA A 842 12.11 27.00 -19.88
N VAL A 843 12.88 25.93 -20.08
CA VAL A 843 12.54 24.87 -21.04
C VAL A 843 12.57 23.47 -20.42
N GLY A 844 11.86 22.51 -21.03
CA GLY A 844 12.04 21.08 -20.73
C GLY A 844 11.39 20.60 -19.43
N HIS A 845 10.62 21.42 -18.72
CA HIS A 845 9.85 21.02 -17.56
C HIS A 845 8.48 21.71 -17.54
N PRO A 846 7.36 21.02 -17.20
CA PRO A 846 6.03 21.62 -17.23
C PRO A 846 5.83 22.80 -16.27
N SER A 847 6.61 22.91 -15.18
CA SER A 847 6.49 24.02 -14.21
C SER A 847 6.80 25.40 -14.79
N TRP A 848 7.50 25.47 -15.93
CA TRP A 848 7.78 26.72 -16.64
C TRP A 848 6.69 27.11 -17.64
N PHE A 849 5.63 26.31 -17.79
CA PHE A 849 4.64 26.43 -18.86
C PHE A 849 3.22 26.36 -18.33
N PHE A 850 2.44 27.41 -18.58
CA PHE A 850 1.04 27.51 -18.21
C PHE A 850 0.22 26.27 -18.64
N ARG A 851 0.29 25.90 -19.92
CA ARG A 851 -0.37 24.69 -20.45
C ARG A 851 0.13 23.41 -19.79
N GLY A 852 1.43 23.30 -19.55
CA GLY A 852 2.05 22.13 -18.94
C GLY A 852 1.51 21.87 -17.53
N THR A 853 1.44 22.90 -16.69
CA THR A 853 0.84 22.81 -15.35
C THR A 853 -0.64 22.45 -15.42
N MET A 854 -1.42 23.14 -16.26
CA MET A 854 -2.88 22.93 -16.34
C MET A 854 -3.26 21.53 -16.83
N GLU A 855 -2.62 21.04 -17.90
CA GLU A 855 -2.83 19.69 -18.39
C GLU A 855 -2.32 18.63 -17.39
N GLY A 856 -1.18 18.88 -16.74
CA GLY A 856 -0.63 18.01 -15.70
C GLY A 856 -1.58 17.81 -14.52
N TYR A 857 -2.12 18.91 -13.99
CA TYR A 857 -3.12 18.87 -12.91
C TYR A 857 -4.36 18.12 -13.36
N ARG A 858 -4.87 18.42 -14.56
CA ARG A 858 -6.07 17.75 -15.09
C ARG A 858 -5.88 16.23 -15.16
N ASN A 859 -4.73 15.79 -15.63
CA ASN A 859 -4.40 14.36 -15.73
C ASN A 859 -4.33 13.70 -14.34
N ILE A 860 -3.75 14.37 -13.34
CA ILE A 860 -3.72 13.89 -11.96
C ILE A 860 -5.15 13.77 -11.41
N MET A 861 -5.98 14.80 -11.56
CA MET A 861 -7.37 14.76 -11.11
C MET A 861 -8.15 13.59 -11.73
N ILE A 862 -7.95 13.31 -13.03
CA ILE A 862 -8.57 12.17 -13.72
C ILE A 862 -8.09 10.84 -13.11
N ALA A 863 -6.78 10.68 -12.90
CA ALA A 863 -6.20 9.47 -12.32
C ALA A 863 -6.76 9.14 -10.93
N TYR A 864 -7.05 10.15 -10.11
CA TYR A 864 -7.67 9.98 -8.79
C TYR A 864 -9.22 9.93 -8.82
N GLY A 865 -9.81 9.78 -10.01
CA GLY A 865 -11.26 9.71 -10.20
C GLY A 865 -11.99 11.00 -9.80
N ASP A 866 -11.31 12.14 -9.89
CA ASP A 866 -11.83 13.47 -9.57
C ASP A 866 -11.94 14.40 -10.80
N GLY A 867 -11.98 13.79 -11.99
CA GLY A 867 -12.15 14.51 -13.27
C GLY A 867 -13.46 15.30 -13.40
N ASN A 868 -14.38 15.19 -12.44
CA ASN A 868 -15.65 15.94 -12.43
C ASN A 868 -15.52 17.32 -11.78
N LYS A 869 -14.46 17.56 -10.98
CA LYS A 869 -14.16 18.90 -10.46
C LYS A 869 -13.40 19.73 -11.47
N ARG A 870 -13.43 21.05 -11.26
CA ARG A 870 -12.69 22.01 -12.09
C ARG A 870 -11.42 22.45 -11.41
N ILE A 871 -10.45 22.86 -12.23
CA ILE A 871 -9.25 23.57 -11.78
C ILE A 871 -9.56 25.06 -11.76
N TRP A 872 -9.21 25.74 -10.68
CA TRP A 872 -9.29 27.20 -10.55
C TRP A 872 -7.86 27.74 -10.52
N PRO A 873 -7.37 28.34 -11.62
CA PRO A 873 -6.15 29.12 -11.63
C PRO A 873 -6.33 30.35 -10.76
N THR A 874 -5.98 30.23 -9.48
CA THR A 874 -6.17 31.30 -8.49
C THR A 874 -5.08 32.36 -8.59
N GLU A 875 -3.98 32.07 -9.29
CA GLU A 875 -3.00 33.03 -9.81
C GLU A 875 -2.44 32.52 -11.15
N PHE A 876 -2.30 33.39 -12.13
CA PHE A 876 -1.53 33.12 -13.34
C PHE A 876 -1.12 34.46 -13.99
N GLY A 877 -0.06 34.49 -14.77
CA GLY A 877 0.36 35.72 -15.45
C GLY A 877 1.76 35.62 -16.05
N TRP A 878 2.17 36.71 -16.71
CA TRP A 878 3.49 36.89 -17.30
C TRP A 878 4.08 38.20 -16.82
N ALA A 879 5.35 38.19 -16.40
CA ALA A 879 6.06 39.39 -16.03
C ALA A 879 6.53 40.15 -17.27
N SER A 880 6.43 41.48 -17.26
CA SER A 880 7.14 42.33 -18.20
C SER A 880 7.52 43.65 -17.55
N VAL A 881 8.81 44.01 -17.63
CA VAL A 881 9.29 45.35 -17.22
C VAL A 881 9.22 46.39 -18.34
N ASP A 882 8.81 45.98 -19.54
CA ASP A 882 8.66 46.87 -20.68
C ASP A 882 7.62 47.96 -20.38
N GLY A 883 8.01 49.21 -20.63
CA GLY A 883 7.24 50.41 -20.30
C GLY A 883 7.24 50.85 -18.82
N LEU A 884 7.88 50.11 -17.90
CA LEU A 884 7.94 50.51 -16.47
C LEU A 884 9.14 51.41 -16.11
N GLY A 885 10.11 51.58 -17.01
CA GLY A 885 11.27 52.43 -16.79
C GLY A 885 12.27 51.90 -15.75
N VAL A 886 12.20 50.61 -15.43
CA VAL A 886 13.09 49.92 -14.48
C VAL A 886 13.71 48.69 -15.11
N ARG A 887 14.75 48.14 -14.45
CA ARG A 887 15.28 46.81 -14.76
C ARG A 887 14.49 45.74 -14.00
N PRO A 888 14.53 44.47 -14.43
CA PRO A 888 13.97 43.38 -13.65
C PRO A 888 14.53 43.32 -12.22
N ALA A 889 13.67 42.93 -11.29
CA ALA A 889 14.08 42.62 -9.92
C ALA A 889 15.00 41.38 -9.91
N SER A 890 15.85 41.28 -8.88
CA SER A 890 16.75 40.13 -8.74
C SER A 890 15.95 38.84 -8.53
N GLY A 891 16.30 37.78 -9.27
CA GLY A 891 15.55 36.51 -9.29
C GLY A 891 14.36 36.51 -10.26
N TYR A 892 14.07 37.65 -10.90
CA TYR A 892 13.00 37.83 -11.87
C TYR A 892 13.53 38.35 -13.22
N GLU A 893 14.79 38.04 -13.53
CA GLU A 893 15.48 38.55 -14.73
C GLU A 893 14.73 38.22 -16.04
N TYR A 894 14.02 37.09 -16.07
CA TYR A 894 13.16 36.67 -17.18
C TYR A 894 12.04 37.67 -17.53
N ALA A 895 11.70 38.61 -16.63
CA ALA A 895 10.73 39.67 -16.91
C ALA A 895 11.21 40.65 -18.01
N ALA A 896 12.49 40.62 -18.37
CA ALA A 896 13.01 41.35 -19.53
C ALA A 896 12.76 40.64 -20.87
N ASP A 897 12.46 39.34 -20.86
CA ASP A 897 12.30 38.56 -22.10
C ASP A 897 10.94 38.81 -22.75
N ASN A 898 9.89 39.11 -21.97
CA ASN A 898 8.59 39.46 -22.52
C ASN A 898 8.47 40.98 -22.70
N THR A 899 8.06 41.41 -23.88
CA THR A 899 7.52 42.76 -24.12
C THR A 899 6.14 42.94 -23.46
N ALA A 900 5.69 44.18 -23.31
CA ALA A 900 4.36 44.47 -22.79
C ALA A 900 3.25 43.98 -23.75
N ALA A 901 3.56 43.88 -25.06
CA ALA A 901 2.67 43.33 -26.07
C ALA A 901 2.54 41.79 -25.95
N GLU A 902 3.63 41.08 -25.72
CA GLU A 902 3.61 39.63 -25.48
C GLU A 902 2.87 39.30 -24.18
N GLN A 903 3.12 40.05 -23.10
CA GLN A 903 2.35 39.93 -21.86
C GLN A 903 0.84 40.03 -22.15
N ALA A 904 0.41 41.03 -22.92
CA ALA A 904 -0.99 41.21 -23.29
C ALA A 904 -1.55 40.01 -24.07
N GLN A 905 -0.81 39.55 -25.09
CA GLN A 905 -1.21 38.42 -25.94
C GLN A 905 -1.30 37.12 -25.14
N TYR A 906 -0.31 36.85 -24.29
CA TYR A 906 -0.25 35.63 -23.48
C TYR A 906 -1.38 35.56 -22.47
N ILE A 907 -1.70 36.67 -21.79
CA ILE A 907 -2.81 36.70 -20.83
C ILE A 907 -4.15 36.49 -21.53
N VAL A 908 -4.42 37.19 -22.64
CA VAL A 908 -5.67 37.00 -23.41
C VAL A 908 -5.80 35.55 -23.88
N ARG A 909 -4.72 35.00 -24.45
CA ARG A 909 -4.69 33.63 -24.95
C ARG A 909 -4.91 32.60 -23.83
N ALA A 910 -4.35 32.80 -22.64
CA ALA A 910 -4.58 31.93 -21.50
C ALA A 910 -6.06 31.90 -21.05
N TYR A 911 -6.75 33.06 -21.05
CA TYR A 911 -8.19 33.12 -20.78
C TYR A 911 -9.01 32.38 -21.85
N GLU A 912 -8.69 32.57 -23.13
CA GLU A 912 -9.34 31.86 -24.23
C GLU A 912 -9.17 30.33 -24.10
N MET A 913 -7.95 29.88 -23.77
CA MET A 913 -7.66 28.47 -23.53
C MET A 913 -8.47 27.93 -22.36
N GLY A 914 -8.45 28.61 -21.21
CA GLY A 914 -9.22 28.23 -20.03
C GLY A 914 -10.72 28.09 -20.34
N ARG A 915 -11.30 29.07 -21.04
CA ARG A 915 -12.71 29.05 -21.46
C ARG A 915 -13.04 27.84 -22.32
N ASN A 916 -12.12 27.47 -23.21
CA ASN A 916 -12.35 26.41 -24.20
C ASN A 916 -12.05 24.99 -23.67
N TRP A 917 -11.28 24.85 -22.59
CA TRP A 917 -10.89 23.55 -22.06
C TRP A 917 -12.01 22.78 -21.33
N GLY A 918 -13.06 23.46 -20.86
CA GLY A 918 -14.21 22.82 -20.20
C GLY A 918 -13.95 22.24 -18.79
N PHE A 919 -12.69 22.04 -18.40
CA PHE A 919 -12.30 21.62 -17.04
C PHE A 919 -11.79 22.76 -16.16
N VAL A 920 -11.78 24.00 -16.66
CA VAL A 920 -11.33 25.19 -15.93
C VAL A 920 -12.53 25.97 -15.40
N GLY A 921 -12.43 26.40 -14.14
CA GLY A 921 -13.41 27.23 -13.46
C GLY A 921 -13.15 28.72 -13.68
N THR A 922 -13.17 29.49 -12.60
CA THR A 922 -12.79 30.90 -12.62
C THR A 922 -11.27 31.02 -12.64
N MET A 923 -10.74 31.87 -13.51
CA MET A 923 -9.31 32.20 -13.57
C MET A 923 -9.07 33.60 -13.01
N PHE A 924 -7.99 33.77 -12.24
CA PHE A 924 -7.61 35.04 -11.61
C PHE A 924 -6.23 35.46 -12.09
N LEU A 925 -6.19 36.50 -12.93
CA LEU A 925 -4.92 37.09 -13.37
C LEU A 925 -4.19 37.71 -12.16
N TRP A 926 -2.91 37.37 -12.02
CA TRP A 926 -1.98 38.04 -11.12
C TRP A 926 -1.16 39.04 -11.95
N ASN A 927 -1.41 40.35 -11.87
CA ASN A 927 -2.38 41.05 -11.00
C ASN A 927 -2.87 42.37 -11.63
N LEU A 928 -3.82 43.05 -10.97
CA LEU A 928 -4.26 44.38 -11.40
C LEU A 928 -3.25 45.47 -11.03
N ASN A 929 -3.11 45.75 -9.73
CA ASN A 929 -2.65 47.03 -9.22
C ASN A 929 -1.43 46.99 -8.28
N PHE A 930 -0.57 45.97 -8.32
CA PHE A 930 0.62 46.01 -7.46
C PHE A 930 1.62 47.11 -7.89
N ALA A 931 1.74 47.45 -9.18
CA ALA A 931 2.65 48.51 -9.63
C ALA A 931 2.45 49.87 -8.92
N PRO A 932 1.21 50.42 -8.79
CA PRO A 932 0.98 51.63 -8.01
C PRO A 932 1.10 51.46 -6.49
N ILE A 933 1.08 50.23 -5.97
CA ILE A 933 1.13 49.94 -4.53
C ILE A 933 2.57 49.77 -4.02
N CYS A 934 3.37 48.97 -4.70
CA CYS A 934 4.75 48.66 -4.29
C CYS A 934 5.82 49.43 -5.10
N GLY A 935 5.41 50.13 -6.15
CA GLY A 935 6.31 50.88 -7.03
C GLY A 935 6.89 50.02 -8.15
N PRO A 936 7.40 50.65 -9.22
CA PRO A 936 7.75 49.94 -10.45
C PRO A 936 8.92 48.96 -10.32
N ALA A 937 9.77 49.09 -9.31
CA ALA A 937 10.98 48.27 -9.13
C ALA A 937 10.74 46.96 -8.38
N ASP A 938 9.59 46.80 -7.72
CA ASP A 938 9.19 45.57 -7.04
C ASP A 938 8.74 44.53 -8.09
N GLU A 939 9.08 43.25 -7.88
CA GLU A 939 8.78 42.18 -8.82
C GLU A 939 7.29 42.07 -9.16
N LYS A 940 6.40 42.33 -8.19
CA LYS A 940 4.94 42.25 -8.36
C LYS A 940 4.42 43.28 -9.35
N ALA A 941 5.12 44.40 -9.52
CA ALA A 941 4.76 45.45 -10.47
C ALA A 941 4.87 44.98 -11.92
N ALA A 942 5.83 44.11 -12.24
CA ALA A 942 6.05 43.61 -13.59
C ALA A 942 4.86 42.80 -14.13
N PHE A 943 4.09 42.17 -13.22
CA PHE A 943 2.88 41.41 -13.53
C PHE A 943 1.60 42.25 -13.54
N GLY A 944 1.66 43.49 -13.06
CA GLY A 944 0.52 44.40 -13.02
C GLY A 944 0.09 44.85 -14.41
N ILE A 945 -1.21 44.99 -14.64
CA ILE A 945 -1.76 45.49 -15.91
C ILE A 945 -2.10 46.98 -15.90
N VAL A 946 -1.93 47.66 -14.77
CA VAL A 946 -1.85 49.14 -14.70
C VAL A 946 -0.44 49.58 -14.34
N ASP A 947 -0.05 50.77 -14.78
CA ASP A 947 1.23 51.39 -14.44
C ASP A 947 1.20 52.04 -13.04
N PRO A 948 2.34 52.53 -12.50
CA PRO A 948 2.38 53.17 -11.18
C PRO A 948 1.49 54.42 -11.04
N GLY A 949 1.08 55.04 -12.15
CA GLY A 949 0.16 56.17 -12.21
C GLY A 949 -1.30 55.77 -12.48
N TRP A 950 -1.64 54.48 -12.43
CA TRP A 950 -2.96 53.91 -12.78
C TRP A 950 -3.32 53.99 -14.27
N GLY A 951 -2.36 54.29 -15.15
CA GLY A 951 -2.55 54.19 -16.59
C GLY A 951 -2.67 52.74 -17.04
N ALA A 952 -3.52 52.50 -18.03
CA ALA A 952 -3.68 51.16 -18.62
C ALA A 952 -2.40 50.73 -19.35
N ARG A 953 -1.83 49.58 -18.98
CA ARG A 953 -0.80 48.90 -19.78
C ARG A 953 -1.45 48.13 -20.94
N PRO A 954 -0.68 47.69 -21.96
CA PRO A 954 -1.24 46.98 -23.11
C PRO A 954 -2.14 45.79 -22.76
N ALA A 955 -1.81 45.03 -21.71
CA ALA A 955 -2.62 43.91 -21.23
C ALA A 955 -4.01 44.33 -20.74
N PHE A 956 -4.15 45.48 -20.07
CA PHE A 956 -5.45 46.00 -19.64
C PHE A 956 -6.35 46.27 -20.84
N SER A 957 -5.84 47.00 -21.83
CA SER A 957 -6.59 47.35 -23.04
C SER A 957 -6.98 46.10 -23.84
N ALA A 958 -6.08 45.11 -23.92
CA ALA A 958 -6.35 43.84 -24.61
C ALA A 958 -7.47 43.04 -23.92
N LEU A 959 -7.46 42.95 -22.58
CA LEU A 959 -8.49 42.26 -21.81
C LEU A 959 -9.84 42.99 -21.79
N ALA A 960 -9.83 44.32 -21.78
CA ALA A 960 -11.05 45.10 -21.95
C ALA A 960 -11.70 44.82 -23.33
N GLY A 961 -10.87 44.71 -24.38
CA GLY A 961 -11.31 44.48 -25.75
C GLY A 961 -11.62 43.02 -26.14
N MET A 962 -11.20 42.03 -25.34
CA MET A 962 -11.42 40.61 -25.70
C MET A 962 -12.89 40.16 -25.49
N PRO A 963 -13.38 39.20 -26.30
CA PRO A 963 -14.69 38.56 -26.09
C PRO A 963 -14.77 37.81 -24.76
N LYS A 964 -15.94 37.86 -24.11
CA LYS A 964 -16.20 37.22 -22.80
C LYS A 964 -17.34 36.22 -22.84
#